data_AF-A0A177Q0I4-F1
#
_entry.id   AF-A0A177Q0I4-F1
#
_cell.length_a   1.000
_cell.length_b   1.000
_cell.length_c   1.000
_cell.angle_alpha   90.00
_cell.angle_beta   90.00
_cell.angle_gamma   90.00
#
_symmetry.space_group_name_H-M   'P 1'
#
loop_
_entity.id
_entity.type
_entity.pdbx_description
1 polymer ?
#
loop_
_entity_poly.entity_id
_entity_poly.type
_entity_poly.pdbx_seq_one_letter_code
_entity_poly.pdbx_strand_id
1 'polypeptide(L)'
;MGALGRGGHAAAAGTTILVNDAGDATHACSTTGTGVCSLRDGLLFANSNPGADTITFNLQGQGPGAQVILPATPLPPLAGEAPTIIDGYSQPGSSANTTLAGTNAVIRIAIQGLPTVSGGGIVLASTGNLVRGLAIYGFGGPGIVVQSGADNHIAGNFIGVTALGTPFANGSGVRIDSAAFATRVGGPVIGDRNLISANTGAGITVSGLGASSSTIQGNLVGTGVSGETALGNVGIGIDLQNTTLVTVGESGPNTIAYNSGGGVRITGSSSYGNVVTANRIFGNVGLALDIGVPGANPNDVGDSDDGPNRLQNYPVLSGAWLSGVTGQILVRGAQDSSLLAGPNVLHVYVSDVPAPAHGGGKMLLAAKQAGMGVFAFTAGPLTPPSAVVAGSPVTATMTTLDGTSEFATNMALASNVRPLAVAGADSEGVLGTTVSLSGLGSSDPDVAPFPLGPDSYRWKQLSGPPVTLSKGNSATPSFPAVLGGKYTFELTVNDGLDDSLPDTVVINVPDKSAPIATPQSVSVATGQTRSIRLRASDLTNSTFIFKIVTQPEHGTITGFNEATGVVLYSAKVGFAGKDTFEFTASDGINVSDPATVTITVTAAIHLGGGTLATAFAGVPYAAQAVAIGGTGEVTYSAPNGLPEGLTLDPATGAIHGVITTPGLHTFTVTARDSVGQSDSAQYVVHVVTSLPFRIVVIFVTSSD
;
A
#
# COMPACT_ATOMS: atom_id res chain seq x y z
N MET A 1 -41.85 -4.51 49.58
CA MET A 1 -41.73 -4.56 51.05
C MET A 1 -41.83 -6.01 51.48
N GLY A 2 -40.80 -6.51 52.18
CA GLY A 2 -40.65 -7.91 52.56
C GLY A 2 -39.17 -8.27 52.67
N ALA A 3 -38.43 -7.52 53.50
CA ALA A 3 -37.03 -7.80 53.79
C ALA A 3 -36.97 -9.06 54.68
N LEU A 4 -36.65 -10.20 54.08
CA LEU A 4 -36.15 -11.35 54.83
C LEU A 4 -34.74 -11.00 55.28
N GLY A 5 -34.57 -10.89 56.60
CA GLY A 5 -33.28 -10.63 57.22
C GLY A 5 -32.24 -11.65 56.77
N ARG A 6 -31.24 -11.21 56.02
CA ARG A 6 -29.97 -11.90 55.93
C ARG A 6 -29.33 -11.81 57.31
N GLY A 7 -29.62 -12.79 58.17
CA GLY A 7 -28.81 -13.05 59.34
C GLY A 7 -27.37 -13.26 58.85
N GLY A 8 -26.50 -12.32 59.18
CA GLY A 8 -25.07 -12.45 58.95
C GLY A 8 -24.56 -13.65 59.73
N HIS A 9 -24.53 -14.81 59.09
CA HIS A 9 -23.73 -15.93 59.54
C HIS A 9 -22.29 -15.53 59.24
N ALA A 10 -21.50 -15.32 60.30
CA ALA A 10 -20.06 -15.26 60.16
C ALA A 10 -19.62 -16.48 59.34
N ALA A 11 -18.84 -16.26 58.28
CA ALA A 11 -18.30 -17.37 57.50
C ALA A 11 -17.58 -18.32 58.46
N ALA A 12 -17.95 -19.61 58.41
CA ALA A 12 -17.29 -20.63 59.22
C ALA A 12 -15.78 -20.60 58.92
N ALA A 13 -14.95 -20.73 59.96
CA ALA A 13 -13.50 -20.67 59.81
C ALA A 13 -13.00 -21.86 58.96
N GLY A 14 -12.21 -21.55 57.93
CA GLY A 14 -11.53 -22.56 57.13
C GLY A 14 -10.39 -23.24 57.88
N THR A 15 -10.05 -24.47 57.50
CA THR A 15 -9.03 -25.28 58.17
C THR A 15 -7.95 -25.74 57.19
N THR A 16 -6.68 -25.70 57.63
CA THR A 16 -5.59 -26.40 56.94
C THR A 16 -5.44 -27.80 57.53
N ILE A 17 -5.58 -28.82 56.68
CA ILE A 17 -5.52 -30.23 57.04
C ILE A 17 -4.18 -30.77 56.52
N LEU A 18 -3.36 -31.33 57.41
CA LEU A 18 -2.05 -31.87 57.04
C LEU A 18 -2.11 -33.38 56.87
N VAL A 19 -1.99 -33.86 55.64
CA VAL A 19 -1.82 -35.28 55.31
C VAL A 19 -0.36 -35.66 55.50
N ASN A 20 -0.10 -36.53 56.46
CA ASN A 20 1.22 -37.00 56.85
C ASN A 20 1.35 -38.54 56.83
N ASP A 21 0.29 -39.24 56.41
CA ASP A 21 0.27 -40.68 56.20
C ASP A 21 -0.08 -41.05 54.75
N ALA A 22 0.73 -41.95 54.16
CA ALA A 22 0.52 -42.46 52.81
C ALA A 22 -0.45 -43.65 52.75
N GLY A 23 -0.86 -44.18 53.91
CA GLY A 23 -1.87 -45.21 54.03
C GLY A 23 -3.28 -44.75 53.66
N ASP A 24 -4.22 -45.70 53.64
CA ASP A 24 -5.65 -45.47 53.38
C ASP A 24 -6.54 -45.83 54.58
N ALA A 25 -5.94 -46.07 55.75
CA ALA A 25 -6.68 -46.34 56.97
C ALA A 25 -7.31 -45.04 57.51
N THR A 26 -8.50 -45.16 58.11
CA THR A 26 -9.16 -44.01 58.71
C THR A 26 -8.62 -43.70 60.10
N HIS A 27 -8.25 -42.45 60.35
CA HIS A 27 -7.72 -41.93 61.60
C HIS A 27 -8.43 -40.63 62.03
N ALA A 28 -8.32 -40.26 63.30
CA ALA A 28 -8.73 -38.94 63.76
C ALA A 28 -7.68 -37.90 63.35
N CYS A 29 -7.86 -37.23 62.20
CA CYS A 29 -6.97 -36.14 61.79
C CYS A 29 -6.91 -35.06 62.88
N SER A 30 -5.69 -34.65 63.23
CA SER A 30 -5.45 -33.50 64.08
C SER A 30 -5.16 -32.28 63.22
N THR A 31 -5.93 -31.20 63.40
CA THR A 31 -5.65 -29.89 62.80
C THR A 31 -4.42 -29.21 63.41
N THR A 32 -3.80 -29.81 64.43
CA THR A 32 -2.57 -29.32 65.09
C THR A 32 -1.30 -30.07 64.68
N GLY A 33 -1.39 -30.99 63.70
CA GLY A 33 -0.22 -31.68 63.12
C GLY A 33 0.39 -32.81 63.97
N THR A 34 -0.25 -33.16 65.09
CA THR A 34 0.22 -34.17 66.06
C THR A 34 -0.40 -35.56 65.89
N GLY A 35 -1.28 -35.75 64.89
CA GLY A 35 -1.97 -37.02 64.60
C GLY A 35 -1.63 -37.58 63.21
N VAL A 36 -1.85 -38.88 63.01
CA VAL A 36 -1.78 -39.56 61.71
C VAL A 36 -3.02 -39.15 60.90
N CYS A 37 -2.82 -38.68 59.67
CA CYS A 37 -3.89 -38.20 58.81
C CYS A 37 -3.63 -38.68 57.38
N SER A 38 -4.47 -39.59 56.91
CA SER A 38 -4.45 -40.05 55.52
C SER A 38 -5.18 -39.05 54.60
N LEU A 39 -5.01 -39.19 53.29
CA LEU A 39 -5.81 -38.41 52.34
C LEU A 39 -7.32 -38.67 52.50
N ARG A 40 -7.72 -39.92 52.77
CA ARG A 40 -9.12 -40.28 53.03
C ARG A 40 -9.67 -39.49 54.21
N ASP A 41 -8.92 -39.42 55.30
CA ASP A 41 -9.34 -38.67 56.49
C ASP A 41 -9.45 -37.17 56.21
N GLY A 42 -8.51 -36.61 55.43
CA GLY A 42 -8.58 -35.21 55.04
C GLY A 42 -9.82 -34.88 54.21
N LEU A 43 -10.20 -35.77 53.29
CA LEU A 43 -11.43 -35.63 52.50
C LEU A 43 -12.70 -35.73 53.38
N LEU A 44 -12.74 -36.68 54.32
CA LEU A 44 -13.85 -36.83 55.27
C LEU A 44 -13.99 -35.61 56.18
N PHE A 45 -12.86 -35.07 56.66
CA PHE A 45 -12.85 -33.86 57.47
C PHE A 45 -13.43 -32.68 56.68
N ALA A 46 -12.91 -32.44 55.46
CA ALA A 46 -13.35 -31.34 54.61
C ALA A 46 -14.85 -31.42 54.29
N ASN A 47 -15.39 -32.62 54.10
CA ASN A 47 -16.82 -32.81 53.89
C ASN A 47 -17.68 -32.48 55.12
N SER A 48 -17.13 -32.64 56.32
CA SER A 48 -17.84 -32.38 57.58
C SER A 48 -17.71 -30.94 58.08
N ASN A 49 -16.73 -30.19 57.56
CA ASN A 49 -16.45 -28.84 57.99
C ASN A 49 -17.18 -27.82 57.09
N PRO A 50 -17.95 -26.88 57.67
CA PRO A 50 -18.66 -25.86 56.90
C PRO A 50 -17.77 -24.71 56.39
N GLY A 51 -16.49 -24.65 56.80
CA GLY A 51 -15.53 -23.65 56.35
C GLY A 51 -14.72 -24.11 55.13
N ALA A 52 -14.15 -23.17 54.37
CA ALA A 52 -13.32 -23.51 53.21
C ALA A 52 -11.98 -24.12 53.64
N ASP A 53 -11.65 -25.31 53.15
CA ASP A 53 -10.52 -26.09 53.65
C ASP A 53 -9.36 -26.19 52.66
N THR A 54 -8.16 -26.43 53.20
CA THR A 54 -6.97 -26.71 52.39
C THR A 54 -6.29 -27.97 52.91
N ILE A 55 -6.28 -29.02 52.09
CA ILE A 55 -5.53 -30.25 52.29
C ILE A 55 -4.10 -30.04 51.78
N THR A 56 -3.14 -30.17 52.69
CA THR A 56 -1.70 -30.05 52.44
C THR A 56 -1.01 -31.37 52.76
N PHE A 57 0.23 -31.54 52.29
CA PHE A 57 0.99 -32.78 52.42
C PHE A 57 2.36 -32.54 53.05
N ASN A 58 2.74 -33.43 53.96
CA ASN A 58 4.09 -33.58 54.47
C ASN A 58 4.37 -35.05 54.75
N LEU A 59 4.25 -35.88 53.71
CA LEU A 59 4.54 -37.29 53.76
C LEU A 59 6.05 -37.50 53.91
N GLN A 60 6.44 -38.29 54.91
CA GLN A 60 7.81 -38.70 55.19
C GLN A 60 7.90 -40.21 54.95
N GLY A 61 8.93 -40.70 54.25
CA GLY A 61 9.31 -42.12 54.35
C GLY A 61 9.48 -42.98 53.09
N GLN A 62 9.20 -42.51 51.87
CA GLN A 62 9.39 -43.31 50.63
C GLN A 62 10.65 -42.91 49.82
N GLY A 63 11.61 -42.23 50.45
CA GLY A 63 12.83 -41.75 49.79
C GLY A 63 12.63 -40.44 49.01
N PRO A 64 13.63 -40.02 48.21
CA PRO A 64 13.63 -38.70 47.55
C PRO A 64 12.70 -38.61 46.33
N GLY A 65 11.90 -39.65 46.04
CA GLY A 65 10.95 -39.69 44.93
C GLY A 65 9.56 -39.14 45.31
N ALA A 66 8.59 -39.33 44.42
CA ALA A 66 7.20 -39.05 44.74
C ALA A 66 6.71 -40.04 45.82
N GLN A 67 5.98 -39.52 46.80
CA GLN A 67 5.32 -40.29 47.84
C GLN A 67 4.00 -40.81 47.27
N VAL A 68 3.83 -42.13 47.28
CA VAL A 68 2.67 -42.79 46.66
C VAL A 68 1.63 -43.14 47.71
N ILE A 69 0.42 -42.62 47.54
CA ILE A 69 -0.78 -42.97 48.28
C ILE A 69 -1.51 -44.06 47.50
N LEU A 70 -1.84 -45.16 48.17
CA LEU A 70 -2.53 -46.32 47.58
C LEU A 70 -3.89 -46.50 48.23
N PRO A 71 -4.97 -45.90 47.68
CA PRO A 71 -6.31 -46.12 48.18
C PRO A 71 -6.69 -47.61 48.07
N ALA A 72 -7.01 -48.22 49.21
CA ALA A 72 -7.50 -49.60 49.32
C ALA A 72 -8.99 -49.70 48.94
N THR A 73 -9.73 -48.59 49.05
CA THR A 73 -11.13 -48.46 48.58
C THR A 73 -11.30 -47.13 47.85
N PRO A 74 -12.41 -46.90 47.11
CA PRO A 74 -12.65 -45.60 46.49
C PRO A 74 -12.55 -44.45 47.52
N LEU A 75 -11.88 -43.36 47.15
CA LEU A 75 -11.77 -42.18 48.01
C LEU A 75 -13.15 -41.53 48.18
N PRO A 76 -13.46 -40.94 49.35
CA PRO A 76 -14.69 -40.19 49.54
C PRO A 76 -14.77 -39.01 48.55
N PRO A 77 -15.93 -38.73 47.95
CA PRO A 77 -16.09 -37.56 47.10
C PRO A 77 -16.00 -36.28 47.95
N LEU A 78 -15.47 -35.19 47.39
CA LEU A 78 -15.61 -33.86 47.98
C LEU A 78 -17.03 -33.36 47.79
N ALA A 79 -17.83 -33.41 48.85
CA ALA A 79 -19.25 -33.09 48.88
C ALA A 79 -19.60 -32.07 49.99
N GLY A 80 -18.60 -31.43 50.60
CA GLY A 80 -18.78 -30.40 51.63
C GLY A 80 -19.48 -29.14 51.12
N GLU A 81 -20.00 -28.35 52.07
CA GLU A 81 -20.73 -27.10 51.77
C GLU A 81 -19.83 -25.96 51.28
N ALA A 82 -18.55 -26.00 51.66
CA ALA A 82 -17.56 -24.99 51.30
C ALA A 82 -16.46 -25.55 50.37
N PRO A 83 -15.78 -24.67 49.61
CA PRO A 83 -14.69 -25.08 48.73
C PRO A 83 -13.54 -25.76 49.46
N THR A 84 -12.97 -26.81 48.84
CA THR A 84 -11.75 -27.47 49.33
C THR A 84 -10.61 -27.36 48.30
N ILE A 85 -9.43 -26.99 48.78
CA ILE A 85 -8.19 -27.02 48.01
C ILE A 85 -7.41 -28.29 48.38
N ILE A 86 -7.06 -29.12 47.39
CA ILE A 86 -6.07 -30.19 47.53
C ILE A 86 -4.77 -29.70 46.90
N ASP A 87 -3.79 -29.37 47.74
CA ASP A 87 -2.55 -28.75 47.31
C ASP A 87 -1.35 -29.71 47.38
N GLY A 88 -1.15 -30.51 46.34
CA GLY A 88 0.02 -31.38 46.21
C GLY A 88 1.36 -30.63 46.18
N TYR A 89 1.37 -29.36 45.76
CA TYR A 89 2.60 -28.53 45.78
C TYR A 89 3.06 -28.17 47.19
N SER A 90 2.22 -28.35 48.21
CA SER A 90 2.61 -28.17 49.61
C SER A 90 3.61 -29.23 50.10
N GLN A 91 3.69 -30.40 49.43
CA GLN A 91 4.70 -31.41 49.76
C GLN A 91 6.10 -30.86 49.50
N PRO A 92 7.02 -30.93 50.49
CA PRO A 92 8.41 -30.48 50.32
C PRO A 92 9.08 -31.03 49.06
N GLY A 93 9.72 -30.13 48.30
CA GLY A 93 10.42 -30.45 47.07
C GLY A 93 9.53 -30.50 45.82
N SER A 94 8.25 -30.14 45.92
CA SER A 94 7.36 -29.93 44.77
C SER A 94 7.49 -28.51 44.21
N SER A 95 7.19 -28.33 42.94
CA SER A 95 7.15 -27.01 42.31
C SER A 95 6.23 -26.98 41.11
N ALA A 96 5.47 -25.88 40.94
CA ALA A 96 4.62 -25.67 39.78
C ALA A 96 5.44 -25.48 38.49
N ASN A 97 4.79 -25.72 37.36
CA ASN A 97 5.39 -25.50 36.06
C ASN A 97 5.76 -24.01 35.84
N THR A 98 6.91 -23.78 35.23
CA THR A 98 7.44 -22.43 34.92
C THR A 98 7.87 -22.29 33.45
N THR A 99 7.70 -23.33 32.62
CA THR A 99 8.02 -23.29 31.19
C THR A 99 6.77 -23.28 30.30
N LEU A 100 6.85 -22.59 29.17
CA LEU A 100 5.86 -22.66 28.09
C LEU A 100 6.07 -23.90 27.20
N ALA A 101 7.33 -24.32 27.03
CA ALA A 101 7.69 -25.51 26.29
C ALA A 101 7.58 -26.73 27.21
N GLY A 102 6.50 -27.50 27.05
CA GLY A 102 6.23 -28.67 27.88
C GLY A 102 5.86 -28.31 29.32
N THR A 103 6.30 -29.15 30.26
CA THR A 103 6.17 -28.94 31.70
C THR A 103 7.44 -29.33 32.44
N ASN A 104 7.86 -28.49 33.39
CA ASN A 104 8.93 -28.77 34.34
C ASN A 104 8.42 -28.83 35.79
N ALA A 105 7.11 -29.02 35.97
CA ALA A 105 6.53 -29.21 37.29
C ALA A 105 7.18 -30.41 37.99
N VAL A 106 7.53 -30.25 39.26
CA VAL A 106 8.03 -31.33 40.11
C VAL A 106 6.89 -31.79 40.98
N ILE A 107 6.37 -32.98 40.69
CA ILE A 107 5.27 -33.59 41.41
C ILE A 107 5.83 -34.56 42.46
N ARG A 108 5.44 -34.39 43.73
CA ARG A 108 5.91 -35.26 44.83
C ARG A 108 4.82 -36.07 45.49
N ILE A 109 3.55 -35.85 45.16
CA ILE A 109 2.44 -36.66 45.65
C ILE A 109 1.82 -37.41 44.48
N ALA A 110 1.76 -38.73 44.62
CA ALA A 110 1.10 -39.61 43.67
C ALA A 110 -0.07 -40.31 44.35
N ILE A 111 -1.23 -40.36 43.69
CA ILE A 111 -2.38 -41.16 44.07
C ILE A 111 -2.50 -42.23 42.99
N GLN A 112 -2.23 -43.47 43.37
CA GLN A 112 -2.19 -44.60 42.44
C GLN A 112 -3.36 -45.55 42.70
N GLY A 113 -4.12 -45.84 41.64
CA GLY A 113 -5.17 -46.84 41.66
C GLY A 113 -4.61 -48.26 41.77
N LEU A 114 -5.32 -49.10 42.52
CA LEU A 114 -5.07 -50.54 42.58
C LEU A 114 -6.00 -51.27 41.60
N PRO A 115 -5.54 -52.33 40.91
CA PRO A 115 -6.38 -53.09 39.98
C PRO A 115 -7.65 -53.68 40.62
N THR A 116 -7.64 -53.89 41.94
CA THR A 116 -8.75 -54.43 42.74
C THR A 116 -9.80 -53.39 43.12
N VAL A 117 -9.52 -52.10 42.91
CA VAL A 117 -10.41 -50.99 43.27
C VAL A 117 -11.09 -50.47 42.01
N SER A 118 -12.40 -50.71 41.90
CA SER A 118 -13.23 -50.14 40.84
C SER A 118 -13.56 -48.68 41.16
N GLY A 119 -13.46 -47.79 40.17
CA GLY A 119 -13.81 -46.38 40.33
C GLY A 119 -12.78 -45.42 39.74
N GLY A 120 -13.04 -44.13 39.91
CA GLY A 120 -12.09 -43.06 39.59
C GLY A 120 -11.17 -42.71 40.77
N GLY A 121 -10.23 -41.80 40.52
CA GLY A 121 -9.32 -41.30 41.55
C GLY A 121 -9.99 -40.28 42.48
N ILE A 122 -9.91 -39.00 42.13
CA ILE A 122 -10.54 -37.92 42.90
C ILE A 122 -11.93 -37.62 42.34
N VAL A 123 -12.90 -37.46 43.23
CA VAL A 123 -14.29 -37.12 42.86
C VAL A 123 -14.68 -35.79 43.49
N LEU A 124 -15.08 -34.83 42.66
CA LEU A 124 -15.59 -33.52 43.05
C LEU A 124 -17.11 -33.52 42.90
N ALA A 125 -17.84 -33.31 43.99
CA ALA A 125 -19.30 -33.30 44.06
C ALA A 125 -19.84 -32.00 44.68
N SER A 126 -18.99 -31.01 44.93
CA SER A 126 -19.34 -29.68 45.44
C SER A 126 -18.70 -28.57 44.60
N THR A 127 -18.98 -27.31 44.96
CA THR A 127 -18.57 -26.10 44.20
C THR A 127 -17.21 -25.56 44.66
N GLY A 128 -16.43 -25.05 43.72
CA GLY A 128 -15.26 -24.21 43.99
C GLY A 128 -13.99 -24.94 44.40
N ASN A 129 -13.94 -26.27 44.28
CA ASN A 129 -12.77 -27.04 44.70
C ASN A 129 -11.58 -26.81 43.75
N LEU A 130 -10.36 -26.87 44.29
CA LEU A 130 -9.12 -26.81 43.52
C LEU A 130 -8.31 -28.08 43.76
N VAL A 131 -7.94 -28.80 42.70
CA VAL A 131 -7.03 -29.95 42.76
C VAL A 131 -5.76 -29.58 42.02
N ARG A 132 -4.61 -29.56 42.70
CA ARG A 132 -3.33 -29.21 42.06
C ARG A 132 -2.11 -29.97 42.55
N GLY A 133 -1.12 -30.10 41.68
CA GLY A 133 0.22 -30.62 42.03
C GLY A 133 0.26 -32.11 42.35
N LEU A 134 -0.65 -32.90 41.81
CA LEU A 134 -0.75 -34.34 42.05
C LEU A 134 -0.44 -35.15 40.79
N ALA A 135 0.12 -36.35 40.96
CA ALA A 135 0.11 -37.40 39.94
C ALA A 135 -1.04 -38.37 40.25
N ILE A 136 -1.96 -38.60 39.30
CA ILE A 136 -3.15 -39.43 39.51
C ILE A 136 -3.25 -40.44 38.37
N TYR A 137 -3.02 -41.71 38.68
CA TYR A 137 -2.83 -42.74 37.66
C TYR A 137 -3.23 -44.15 38.13
N GLY A 138 -3.43 -45.07 37.18
CA GLY A 138 -3.73 -46.48 37.48
C GLY A 138 -5.17 -46.81 37.89
N PHE A 139 -6.11 -45.87 37.73
CA PHE A 139 -7.52 -46.10 38.01
C PHE A 139 -8.25 -46.73 36.82
N GLY A 140 -9.11 -47.72 37.06
CA GLY A 140 -9.96 -48.29 35.99
C GLY A 140 -10.99 -47.30 35.43
N GLY A 141 -11.39 -46.30 36.23
CA GLY A 141 -12.20 -45.16 35.82
C GLY A 141 -11.37 -43.90 35.55
N PRO A 142 -11.98 -42.70 35.56
CA PRO A 142 -11.25 -41.46 35.35
C PRO A 142 -10.29 -41.14 36.49
N GLY A 143 -9.15 -40.50 36.19
CA GLY A 143 -8.27 -39.97 37.24
C GLY A 143 -8.98 -38.94 38.12
N ILE A 144 -9.70 -38.00 37.51
CA ILE A 144 -10.54 -37.02 38.22
C ILE A 144 -11.94 -37.00 37.60
N VAL A 145 -12.97 -36.98 38.45
CA VAL A 145 -14.37 -36.81 38.05
C VAL A 145 -14.95 -35.58 38.73
N VAL A 146 -15.59 -34.69 37.96
CA VAL A 146 -16.44 -33.61 38.47
C VAL A 146 -17.89 -34.03 38.25
N GLN A 147 -18.51 -34.55 39.31
CA GLN A 147 -19.88 -35.07 39.26
C GLN A 147 -20.91 -33.95 39.35
N SER A 148 -20.64 -32.94 40.18
CA SER A 148 -21.55 -31.81 40.42
C SER A 148 -20.80 -30.59 40.97
N GLY A 149 -21.50 -29.46 41.02
CA GLY A 149 -20.99 -28.20 41.56
C GLY A 149 -20.42 -27.28 40.49
N ALA A 150 -20.25 -26.01 40.83
CA ALA A 150 -19.73 -25.00 39.91
C ALA A 150 -18.25 -24.69 40.17
N ASP A 151 -17.57 -24.04 39.22
CA ASP A 151 -16.28 -23.37 39.43
C ASP A 151 -15.13 -24.23 39.99
N ASN A 152 -15.20 -25.55 39.81
CA ASN A 152 -14.13 -26.47 40.17
C ASN A 152 -12.91 -26.25 39.26
N HIS A 153 -11.69 -26.40 39.78
CA HIS A 153 -10.45 -26.12 39.07
C HIS A 153 -9.47 -27.28 39.21
N ILE A 154 -9.02 -27.81 38.08
CA ILE A 154 -8.01 -28.88 38.00
C ILE A 154 -6.77 -28.27 37.38
N ALA A 155 -5.68 -28.10 38.14
CA ALA A 155 -4.52 -27.30 37.72
C ALA A 155 -3.19 -27.98 38.04
N GLY A 156 -2.26 -28.03 37.10
CA GLY A 156 -0.89 -28.47 37.38
C GLY A 156 -0.75 -29.93 37.81
N ASN A 157 -1.67 -30.81 37.39
CA ASN A 157 -1.65 -32.24 37.71
C ASN A 157 -1.10 -33.08 36.57
N PHE A 158 -0.57 -34.25 36.91
CA PHE A 158 -0.13 -35.29 35.99
C PHE A 158 -1.18 -36.42 36.05
N ILE A 159 -1.91 -36.68 34.97
CA ILE A 159 -3.08 -37.57 34.98
C ILE A 159 -2.94 -38.64 33.89
N GLY A 160 -2.96 -39.91 34.30
CA GLY A 160 -2.68 -41.07 33.43
C GLY A 160 -1.18 -41.34 33.24
N VAL A 161 -0.34 -40.56 33.93
CA VAL A 161 1.11 -40.71 33.96
C VAL A 161 1.62 -40.61 35.39
N THR A 162 2.77 -41.22 35.65
CA THR A 162 3.46 -41.12 36.96
C THR A 162 3.97 -39.70 37.20
N ALA A 163 4.49 -39.41 38.40
CA ALA A 163 5.12 -38.13 38.72
C ALA A 163 6.35 -37.79 37.84
N LEU A 164 6.91 -38.77 37.12
CA LEU A 164 8.00 -38.57 36.15
C LEU A 164 7.47 -38.39 34.71
N GLY A 165 6.14 -38.41 34.51
CA GLY A 165 5.53 -38.34 33.19
C GLY A 165 5.59 -39.63 32.38
N THR A 166 5.85 -40.78 33.03
CA THR A 166 5.84 -42.09 32.36
C THR A 166 4.42 -42.67 32.32
N PRO A 167 4.01 -43.41 31.27
CA PRO A 167 2.68 -43.99 31.17
C PRO A 167 2.27 -44.85 32.37
N PHE A 168 1.09 -44.59 32.91
CA PHE A 168 0.36 -45.51 33.79
C PHE A 168 -1.14 -45.16 33.68
N ALA A 169 -1.81 -45.78 32.73
CA ALA A 169 -3.12 -45.33 32.28
C ALA A 169 -4.18 -45.28 33.38
N ASN A 170 -5.04 -44.27 33.33
CA ASN A 170 -6.40 -44.38 33.88
C ASN A 170 -7.37 -44.87 32.78
N GLY A 171 -8.63 -45.11 33.16
CA GLY A 171 -9.76 -45.26 32.24
C GLY A 171 -9.92 -44.04 31.34
N SER A 172 -9.99 -42.85 31.92
CA SER A 172 -9.89 -41.56 31.21
C SER A 172 -9.11 -40.57 32.09
N GLY A 173 -8.67 -39.44 31.55
CA GLY A 173 -7.96 -38.45 32.35
C GLY A 173 -8.91 -37.72 33.31
N VAL A 174 -9.68 -36.79 32.75
CA VAL A 174 -10.67 -35.97 33.47
C VAL A 174 -12.04 -36.19 32.86
N ARG A 175 -13.08 -36.36 33.70
CA ARG A 175 -14.48 -36.38 33.26
C ARG A 175 -15.30 -35.33 34.01
N ILE A 176 -16.04 -34.52 33.27
CA ILE A 176 -16.97 -33.51 33.79
C ILE A 176 -18.38 -33.96 33.40
N ASP A 177 -19.18 -34.30 34.39
CA ASP A 177 -20.53 -34.84 34.21
C ASP A 177 -21.57 -33.71 34.19
N SER A 178 -22.81 -34.04 33.79
CA SER A 178 -23.83 -33.07 33.39
C SER A 178 -24.36 -32.16 34.50
N ALA A 179 -23.97 -32.36 35.76
CA ALA A 179 -24.36 -31.50 36.88
C ALA A 179 -23.23 -30.55 37.33
N ALA A 180 -22.12 -30.47 36.59
CA ALA A 180 -20.94 -29.69 36.94
C ALA A 180 -20.74 -28.45 36.05
N PHE A 181 -21.08 -27.26 36.53
CA PHE A 181 -21.04 -26.03 35.72
C PHE A 181 -19.67 -25.32 35.77
N ALA A 182 -19.24 -24.69 34.68
CA ALA A 182 -18.06 -23.79 34.68
C ALA A 182 -16.78 -24.39 35.29
N THR A 183 -16.51 -25.68 35.02
CA THR A 183 -15.27 -26.31 35.48
C THR A 183 -14.08 -25.82 34.66
N ARG A 184 -12.96 -25.53 35.32
CA ARG A 184 -11.69 -25.15 34.69
C ARG A 184 -10.73 -26.32 34.71
N VAL A 185 -10.28 -26.76 33.54
CA VAL A 185 -9.18 -27.73 33.40
C VAL A 185 -7.97 -26.99 32.85
N GLY A 186 -6.98 -26.81 33.70
CA GLY A 186 -5.83 -25.95 33.48
C GLY A 186 -6.17 -24.48 33.66
N GLY A 187 -5.47 -23.59 32.96
CA GLY A 187 -5.63 -22.15 33.09
C GLY A 187 -4.71 -21.37 32.17
N PRO A 188 -4.89 -20.03 32.11
CA PRO A 188 -4.08 -19.17 31.26
C PRO A 188 -2.65 -18.98 31.79
N VAL A 189 -2.41 -19.26 33.08
CA VAL A 189 -1.09 -19.19 33.68
C VAL A 189 -0.37 -20.53 33.53
N ILE A 190 0.91 -20.49 33.17
CA ILE A 190 1.72 -21.69 32.87
C ILE A 190 1.80 -22.70 34.02
N GLY A 191 1.64 -22.25 35.28
CA GLY A 191 1.63 -23.11 36.46
C GLY A 191 0.42 -24.04 36.55
N ASP A 192 -0.69 -23.69 35.87
CA ASP A 192 -1.92 -24.48 35.88
C ASP A 192 -1.91 -25.62 34.85
N ARG A 193 -0.87 -25.72 34.01
CA ARG A 193 -0.74 -26.73 32.95
C ARG A 193 -0.82 -28.16 33.49
N ASN A 194 -1.90 -28.86 33.18
CA ASN A 194 -1.98 -30.30 33.43
C ASN A 194 -1.28 -31.09 32.30
N LEU A 195 -0.75 -32.26 32.63
CA LEU A 195 -0.30 -33.28 31.70
C LEU A 195 -1.28 -34.46 31.74
N ILE A 196 -2.06 -34.67 30.68
CA ILE A 196 -3.19 -35.61 30.64
C ILE A 196 -3.00 -36.58 29.47
N SER A 197 -2.38 -37.71 29.75
CA SER A 197 -1.78 -38.58 28.71
C SER A 197 -1.86 -40.05 29.07
N ALA A 198 -1.63 -40.92 28.08
CA ALA A 198 -1.61 -42.38 28.21
C ALA A 198 -2.89 -43.03 28.75
N ASN A 199 -4.02 -42.32 28.82
CA ASN A 199 -5.27 -42.91 29.31
C ASN A 199 -5.85 -43.89 28.27
N THR A 200 -6.56 -44.91 28.75
CA THR A 200 -7.18 -45.94 27.89
C THR A 200 -8.45 -45.47 27.17
N GLY A 201 -8.99 -44.32 27.56
CA GLY A 201 -10.11 -43.63 26.94
C GLY A 201 -9.72 -42.21 26.54
N ALA A 202 -10.63 -41.26 26.66
CA ALA A 202 -10.36 -39.86 26.34
C ALA A 202 -9.42 -39.19 27.37
N GLY A 203 -8.68 -38.18 26.95
CA GLY A 203 -7.92 -37.32 27.87
C GLY A 203 -8.86 -36.54 28.77
N ILE A 204 -9.75 -35.74 28.17
CA ILE A 204 -10.78 -34.97 28.86
C ILE A 204 -12.14 -35.25 28.23
N THR A 205 -13.16 -35.52 29.04
CA THR A 205 -14.55 -35.64 28.58
C THR A 205 -15.42 -34.62 29.31
N VAL A 206 -16.24 -33.87 28.57
CA VAL A 206 -17.28 -32.98 29.10
C VAL A 206 -18.62 -33.44 28.55
N SER A 207 -19.54 -33.82 29.42
CA SER A 207 -20.78 -34.49 29.03
C SER A 207 -22.01 -33.84 29.63
N GLY A 208 -22.93 -33.41 28.76
CA GLY A 208 -24.26 -32.93 29.09
C GLY A 208 -24.37 -31.42 29.28
N LEU A 209 -25.58 -30.90 29.11
CA LEU A 209 -25.83 -29.44 29.02
C LEU A 209 -25.54 -28.69 30.32
N GLY A 210 -25.57 -29.32 31.49
CA GLY A 210 -25.16 -28.66 32.74
C GLY A 210 -23.64 -28.62 32.93
N ALA A 211 -22.86 -29.31 32.09
CA ALA A 211 -21.40 -29.23 32.03
C ALA A 211 -20.85 -28.02 31.25
N SER A 212 -21.77 -27.19 30.75
CA SER A 212 -21.53 -26.04 29.89
C SER A 212 -20.73 -24.93 30.59
N SER A 213 -20.20 -24.00 29.78
CA SER A 213 -19.36 -22.89 30.26
C SER A 213 -18.04 -23.31 30.91
N SER A 214 -17.66 -24.59 30.78
CA SER A 214 -16.35 -25.09 31.23
C SER A 214 -15.23 -24.53 30.35
N THR A 215 -14.04 -24.33 30.92
CA THR A 215 -12.86 -23.88 30.19
C THR A 215 -11.74 -24.91 30.28
N ILE A 216 -11.11 -25.20 29.15
CA ILE A 216 -9.99 -26.15 29.05
C ILE A 216 -8.83 -25.40 28.42
N GLN A 217 -7.82 -25.04 29.21
CA GLN A 217 -6.76 -24.11 28.80
C GLN A 217 -5.40 -24.56 29.32
N GLY A 218 -4.37 -24.36 28.50
CA GLY A 218 -2.97 -24.52 28.88
C GLY A 218 -2.55 -25.96 29.17
N ASN A 219 -3.32 -26.97 28.77
CA ASN A 219 -3.02 -28.38 29.04
C ASN A 219 -2.13 -29.01 27.97
N LEU A 220 -1.40 -30.04 28.37
CA LEU A 220 -0.73 -31.00 27.50
C LEU A 220 -1.57 -32.29 27.47
N VAL A 221 -2.18 -32.61 26.34
CA VAL A 221 -3.09 -33.75 26.19
C VAL A 221 -2.56 -34.71 25.14
N GLY A 222 -2.19 -35.93 25.57
CA GLY A 222 -1.63 -36.98 24.71
C GLY A 222 -0.15 -36.81 24.36
N THR A 223 0.53 -35.86 25.00
CA THR A 223 1.99 -35.65 24.86
C THR A 223 2.74 -36.10 26.11
N GLY A 224 4.06 -36.22 26.03
CA GLY A 224 4.93 -36.35 27.21
C GLY A 224 5.29 -35.00 27.82
N VAL A 225 6.17 -35.01 28.83
CA VAL A 225 6.57 -33.80 29.57
C VAL A 225 7.17 -32.69 28.71
N SER A 226 7.74 -33.02 27.54
CA SER A 226 8.26 -32.01 26.60
C SER A 226 7.17 -31.25 25.85
N GLY A 227 5.94 -31.77 25.80
CA GLY A 227 4.87 -31.30 24.92
C GLY A 227 5.01 -31.75 23.45
N GLU A 228 6.12 -32.39 23.08
CA GLU A 228 6.40 -32.78 21.69
C GLU A 228 6.54 -34.30 21.50
N THR A 229 6.76 -35.06 22.58
CA THR A 229 6.88 -36.53 22.52
C THR A 229 5.51 -37.20 22.57
N ALA A 230 5.30 -38.26 21.79
CA ALA A 230 4.04 -38.99 21.75
C ALA A 230 3.77 -39.77 23.05
N LEU A 231 2.61 -39.52 23.65
CA LEU A 231 2.10 -40.25 24.82
C LEU A 231 0.56 -40.28 24.80
N GLY A 232 0.02 -40.56 23.61
CA GLY A 232 -1.39 -40.41 23.28
C GLY A 232 -2.33 -41.09 24.27
N ASN A 233 -3.50 -40.48 24.46
CA ASN A 233 -4.63 -41.21 24.97
C ASN A 233 -5.16 -42.15 23.86
N VAL A 234 -5.71 -43.30 24.24
CA VAL A 234 -6.27 -44.26 23.27
C VAL A 234 -7.57 -43.71 22.63
N GLY A 235 -8.32 -42.88 23.36
CA GLY A 235 -9.52 -42.21 22.86
C GLY A 235 -9.24 -40.85 22.20
N ILE A 236 -10.26 -39.99 22.18
CA ILE A 236 -10.16 -38.58 21.75
C ILE A 236 -9.34 -37.78 22.79
N GLY A 237 -8.56 -36.79 22.36
CA GLY A 237 -7.88 -35.88 23.29
C GLY A 237 -8.87 -35.17 24.21
N ILE A 238 -9.79 -34.40 23.62
CA ILE A 238 -10.89 -33.71 24.32
C ILE A 238 -12.22 -34.06 23.65
N ASP A 239 -13.16 -34.61 24.39
CA ASP A 239 -14.46 -35.06 23.89
C ASP A 239 -15.60 -34.27 24.54
N LEU A 240 -16.29 -33.46 23.74
CA LEU A 240 -17.42 -32.63 24.13
C LEU A 240 -18.73 -33.26 23.65
N GLN A 241 -19.60 -33.65 24.57
CA GLN A 241 -20.81 -34.41 24.28
C GLN A 241 -22.04 -33.68 24.83
N ASN A 242 -22.92 -33.18 23.96
CA ASN A 242 -24.12 -32.42 24.34
C ASN A 242 -23.81 -31.24 25.28
N THR A 243 -22.84 -30.40 24.92
CA THR A 243 -22.33 -29.28 25.75
C THR A 243 -22.53 -27.94 25.06
N THR A 244 -22.69 -26.86 25.80
CA THR A 244 -22.70 -25.51 25.22
C THR A 244 -21.64 -24.61 25.85
N LEU A 245 -21.19 -23.60 25.11
CA LEU A 245 -20.32 -22.55 25.63
C LEU A 245 -19.01 -23.04 26.26
N VAL A 246 -18.50 -24.21 25.86
CA VAL A 246 -17.18 -24.70 26.34
C VAL A 246 -16.08 -23.99 25.56
N THR A 247 -15.09 -23.48 26.28
CA THR A 247 -13.91 -22.82 25.68
C THR A 247 -12.69 -23.72 25.77
N VAL A 248 -12.12 -24.07 24.62
CA VAL A 248 -10.87 -24.84 24.52
C VAL A 248 -9.77 -23.93 23.95
N GLY A 249 -8.74 -23.64 24.76
CA GLY A 249 -7.57 -22.84 24.39
C GLY A 249 -7.66 -21.38 24.84
N GLU A 250 -8.12 -20.50 23.97
CA GLU A 250 -8.26 -19.05 24.22
C GLU A 250 -6.93 -18.41 24.69
N SER A 251 -6.89 -17.77 25.86
CA SER A 251 -5.68 -17.11 26.38
C SER A 251 -4.59 -18.08 26.84
N GLY A 252 -4.95 -19.36 27.05
CA GLY A 252 -4.03 -20.45 27.34
C GLY A 252 -4.21 -21.58 26.33
N PRO A 253 -3.54 -21.58 25.17
CA PRO A 253 -3.72 -22.64 24.16
C PRO A 253 -3.27 -24.01 24.70
N ASN A 254 -4.06 -25.05 24.42
CA ASN A 254 -3.68 -26.42 24.73
C ASN A 254 -2.76 -26.99 23.65
N THR A 255 -1.96 -27.99 24.02
CA THR A 255 -1.30 -28.88 23.07
C THR A 255 -1.99 -30.24 23.11
N ILE A 256 -2.67 -30.62 22.03
CA ILE A 256 -3.52 -31.80 21.93
C ILE A 256 -2.98 -32.66 20.80
N ALA A 257 -2.21 -33.68 21.13
CA ALA A 257 -1.49 -34.43 20.12
C ALA A 257 -1.37 -35.92 20.41
N TYR A 258 -1.10 -36.67 19.34
CA TYR A 258 -0.75 -38.09 19.38
C TYR A 258 -1.82 -39.03 19.94
N ASN A 259 -3.06 -38.57 20.11
CA ASN A 259 -4.15 -39.43 20.55
C ASN A 259 -4.49 -40.44 19.45
N SER A 260 -4.87 -41.66 19.85
CA SER A 260 -5.28 -42.70 18.89
C SER A 260 -6.69 -42.45 18.33
N GLY A 261 -7.45 -41.53 18.91
CA GLY A 261 -8.63 -40.91 18.32
C GLY A 261 -8.33 -39.56 17.66
N GLY A 262 -9.35 -38.70 17.54
CA GLY A 262 -9.20 -37.30 17.12
C GLY A 262 -8.62 -36.40 18.23
N GLY A 263 -8.29 -35.16 17.87
CA GLY A 263 -7.80 -34.15 18.81
C GLY A 263 -8.93 -33.65 19.71
N VAL A 264 -9.87 -32.93 19.13
CA VAL A 264 -11.10 -32.44 19.77
C VAL A 264 -12.30 -32.97 19.00
N ARG A 265 -13.29 -33.52 19.71
CA ARG A 265 -14.55 -33.95 19.12
C ARG A 265 -15.72 -33.23 19.77
N ILE A 266 -16.69 -32.79 18.97
CA ILE A 266 -17.91 -32.13 19.46
C ILE A 266 -19.13 -32.87 18.89
N THR A 267 -19.94 -33.45 19.75
CA THR A 267 -21.12 -34.26 19.36
C THR A 267 -22.38 -33.83 20.10
N GLY A 268 -23.54 -34.20 19.55
CA GLY A 268 -24.86 -33.87 20.11
C GLY A 268 -25.48 -32.65 19.45
N SER A 269 -26.71 -32.79 18.94
CA SER A 269 -27.39 -31.75 18.16
C SER A 269 -27.61 -30.42 18.90
N SER A 270 -27.54 -30.44 20.24
CA SER A 270 -27.63 -29.24 21.08
C SER A 270 -26.28 -28.62 21.44
N SER A 271 -25.17 -29.07 20.82
CA SER A 271 -23.83 -28.63 21.20
C SER A 271 -23.37 -27.36 20.48
N TYR A 272 -23.91 -26.18 20.85
CA TYR A 272 -23.55 -24.90 20.22
C TYR A 272 -22.71 -23.99 21.13
N GLY A 273 -22.01 -23.04 20.50
CA GLY A 273 -21.16 -22.06 21.18
C GLY A 273 -19.87 -22.63 21.75
N ASN A 274 -19.49 -23.86 21.37
CA ASN A 274 -18.23 -24.45 21.82
C ASN A 274 -17.10 -23.92 20.94
N VAL A 275 -16.17 -23.18 21.54
CA VAL A 275 -15.08 -22.52 20.82
C VAL A 275 -13.75 -23.25 21.03
N VAL A 276 -13.04 -23.53 19.94
CA VAL A 276 -11.76 -24.23 19.93
C VAL A 276 -10.73 -23.32 19.26
N THR A 277 -10.08 -22.46 20.05
CA THR A 277 -9.27 -21.36 19.52
C THR A 277 -7.82 -21.46 19.97
N ALA A 278 -6.89 -21.11 19.06
CA ALA A 278 -5.44 -21.03 19.26
C ALA A 278 -4.72 -22.33 19.70
N ASN A 279 -5.41 -23.46 19.82
CA ASN A 279 -4.81 -24.72 20.24
C ASN A 279 -3.81 -25.25 19.21
N ARG A 280 -2.77 -25.94 19.71
CA ARG A 280 -1.90 -26.77 18.89
C ARG A 280 -2.47 -28.17 18.84
N ILE A 281 -3.05 -28.56 17.71
CA ILE A 281 -3.69 -29.86 17.53
C ILE A 281 -3.03 -30.57 16.36
N PHE A 282 -2.32 -31.67 16.61
CA PHE A 282 -1.48 -32.32 15.60
C PHE A 282 -1.18 -33.78 15.94
N GLY A 283 -0.78 -34.59 14.96
CA GLY A 283 -0.30 -35.96 15.16
C GLY A 283 -1.34 -36.95 15.72
N ASN A 284 -2.61 -36.56 15.83
CA ASN A 284 -3.70 -37.45 16.22
C ASN A 284 -4.06 -38.37 15.05
N VAL A 285 -4.55 -39.58 15.34
CA VAL A 285 -4.93 -40.54 14.28
C VAL A 285 -6.23 -40.12 13.58
N GLY A 286 -7.19 -39.60 14.34
CA GLY A 286 -8.41 -38.98 13.79
C GLY A 286 -8.23 -37.52 13.42
N LEU A 287 -9.31 -36.87 12.98
CA LEU A 287 -9.30 -35.43 12.70
C LEU A 287 -8.89 -34.60 13.93
N ALA A 288 -8.23 -33.48 13.68
CA ALA A 288 -7.81 -32.57 14.73
C ALA A 288 -9.01 -31.93 15.44
N LEU A 289 -10.02 -31.52 14.68
CA LEU A 289 -11.31 -31.07 15.18
C LEU A 289 -12.37 -31.79 14.33
N ASP A 290 -13.23 -32.57 14.99
CA ASP A 290 -14.27 -33.41 14.39
C ASP A 290 -15.63 -32.99 14.98
N ILE A 291 -16.53 -32.46 14.14
CA ILE A 291 -17.79 -31.85 14.58
C ILE A 291 -18.96 -32.67 14.03
N GLY A 292 -19.84 -33.14 14.91
CA GLY A 292 -21.05 -33.87 14.50
C GLY A 292 -20.74 -35.29 14.04
N VAL A 293 -20.80 -35.51 12.74
CA VAL A 293 -20.59 -36.84 12.13
C VAL A 293 -19.11 -37.06 11.83
N PRO A 294 -18.60 -38.30 11.86
CA PRO A 294 -17.19 -38.55 11.59
C PRO A 294 -16.78 -38.05 10.20
N GLY A 295 -15.79 -37.17 10.15
CA GLY A 295 -15.25 -36.60 8.91
C GLY A 295 -15.51 -35.10 8.80
N ALA A 296 -14.76 -34.43 7.92
CA ALA A 296 -14.95 -32.99 7.71
C ALA A 296 -16.32 -32.73 7.07
N ASN A 297 -17.11 -31.87 7.70
CA ASN A 297 -18.41 -31.46 7.21
C ASN A 297 -18.25 -30.66 5.90
N PRO A 298 -19.11 -30.87 4.89
CA PRO A 298 -19.06 -30.10 3.66
C PRO A 298 -19.34 -28.61 3.91
N ASN A 299 -18.73 -27.72 3.12
CA ASN A 299 -19.17 -26.33 3.07
C ASN A 299 -20.43 -26.20 2.20
N ASP A 300 -21.48 -25.54 2.71
CA ASP A 300 -22.72 -25.23 1.99
C ASP A 300 -22.83 -23.72 1.64
N VAL A 301 -23.77 -23.33 0.78
CA VAL A 301 -23.95 -21.91 0.42
C VAL A 301 -24.90 -21.26 1.42
N GLY A 302 -24.44 -20.22 2.12
CA GLY A 302 -25.29 -19.43 3.02
C GLY A 302 -25.67 -20.10 4.35
N ASP A 303 -25.00 -21.20 4.72
CA ASP A 303 -24.96 -21.89 6.02
C ASP A 303 -26.30 -21.92 6.78
N SER A 304 -27.08 -22.96 6.50
CA SER A 304 -28.40 -23.20 7.11
C SER A 304 -28.46 -24.46 7.99
N ASP A 305 -27.30 -25.02 8.31
CA ASP A 305 -27.19 -26.31 8.97
C ASP A 305 -27.53 -26.25 10.47
N ASP A 306 -28.08 -27.37 10.96
CA ASP A 306 -28.36 -27.63 12.37
C ASP A 306 -27.40 -28.70 12.90
N GLY A 307 -26.90 -28.51 14.13
CA GLY A 307 -26.01 -29.48 14.75
C GLY A 307 -25.00 -28.85 15.72
N PRO A 308 -24.00 -29.63 16.18
CA PRO A 308 -22.92 -29.08 16.98
C PRO A 308 -22.24 -27.91 16.25
N ASN A 309 -22.12 -26.77 16.94
CA ASN A 309 -21.64 -25.51 16.37
C ASN A 309 -22.32 -25.12 15.05
N ARG A 310 -23.58 -25.54 14.85
CA ARG A 310 -24.36 -25.39 13.61
C ARG A 310 -23.63 -25.86 12.35
N LEU A 311 -22.68 -26.80 12.50
CA LEU A 311 -21.85 -27.32 11.41
C LEU A 311 -21.18 -26.24 10.55
N GLN A 312 -20.86 -25.10 11.17
CA GLN A 312 -20.38 -23.91 10.47
C GLN A 312 -19.28 -24.19 9.44
N ASN A 313 -19.43 -23.61 8.26
CA ASN A 313 -18.45 -23.69 7.18
C ASN A 313 -17.05 -23.25 7.62
N TYR A 314 -16.04 -24.03 7.22
CA TYR A 314 -14.65 -23.68 7.41
C TYR A 314 -14.16 -22.69 6.33
N PRO A 315 -13.11 -21.90 6.61
CA PRO A 315 -12.51 -21.01 5.62
C PRO A 315 -11.99 -21.78 4.39
N VAL A 316 -12.16 -21.22 3.19
CA VAL A 316 -11.56 -21.79 1.97
C VAL A 316 -10.33 -20.97 1.59
N LEU A 317 -9.15 -21.56 1.71
CA LEU A 317 -7.90 -20.91 1.31
C LEU A 317 -7.77 -20.88 -0.21
N SER A 318 -7.45 -19.71 -0.77
CA SER A 318 -7.21 -19.51 -2.20
C SER A 318 -5.74 -19.23 -2.54
N GLY A 319 -4.93 -18.90 -1.54
CA GLY A 319 -3.49 -18.76 -1.71
C GLY A 319 -2.76 -18.46 -0.41
N ALA A 320 -1.51 -18.92 -0.29
CA ALA A 320 -0.61 -18.56 0.78
C ALA A 320 0.82 -18.45 0.26
N TRP A 321 1.51 -17.34 0.55
CA TRP A 321 2.86 -17.05 0.03
C TRP A 321 3.79 -16.59 1.15
N LEU A 322 4.98 -17.18 1.21
CA LEU A 322 6.05 -16.83 2.15
C LEU A 322 7.05 -15.89 1.50
N SER A 323 7.28 -14.73 2.10
CA SER A 323 8.33 -13.81 1.68
C SER A 323 9.70 -14.36 2.02
N GLY A 324 10.55 -14.51 1.00
CA GLY A 324 11.97 -14.77 1.20
C GLY A 324 12.75 -13.56 1.72
N VAL A 325 12.16 -12.36 1.72
CA VAL A 325 12.82 -11.11 2.14
C VAL A 325 12.47 -10.78 3.59
N THR A 326 11.19 -10.77 3.93
CA THR A 326 10.67 -10.35 5.23
C THR A 326 10.34 -11.51 6.16
N GLY A 327 10.19 -12.73 5.63
CA GLY A 327 9.70 -13.90 6.38
C GLY A 327 8.21 -13.84 6.73
N GLN A 328 7.48 -12.84 6.22
CA GLN A 328 6.04 -12.71 6.37
C GLN A 328 5.28 -13.69 5.48
N ILE A 329 4.04 -14.01 5.85
CA ILE A 329 3.16 -14.88 5.06
C ILE A 329 1.89 -14.12 4.65
N LEU A 330 1.68 -13.95 3.36
CA LEU A 330 0.41 -13.47 2.81
C LEU A 330 -0.56 -14.64 2.71
N VAL A 331 -1.77 -14.52 3.27
CA VAL A 331 -2.83 -15.53 3.18
C VAL A 331 -4.06 -14.90 2.54
N ARG A 332 -4.65 -15.61 1.58
CA ARG A 332 -5.89 -15.26 0.89
C ARG A 332 -6.88 -16.42 0.94
N GLY A 333 -8.16 -16.09 0.98
CA GLY A 333 -9.23 -17.06 0.99
C GLY A 333 -10.60 -16.41 0.99
N ALA A 334 -11.62 -17.22 1.21
CA ALA A 334 -12.99 -16.76 1.39
C ALA A 334 -13.62 -17.45 2.60
N GLN A 335 -14.50 -16.73 3.28
CA GLN A 335 -15.41 -17.27 4.28
C GLN A 335 -16.85 -17.11 3.80
N ASP A 336 -17.57 -18.21 3.72
CA ASP A 336 -19.01 -18.23 3.43
C ASP A 336 -19.74 -18.90 4.58
N SER A 337 -20.03 -18.14 5.64
CA SER A 337 -20.92 -18.60 6.72
C SER A 337 -21.87 -17.48 7.11
N SER A 338 -23.15 -17.83 7.27
CA SER A 338 -24.22 -16.94 7.71
C SER A 338 -24.12 -16.56 9.19
N LEU A 339 -23.30 -17.29 9.96
CA LEU A 339 -23.15 -17.17 11.42
C LEU A 339 -22.15 -16.09 11.86
N LEU A 340 -21.63 -15.30 10.92
CA LEU A 340 -20.62 -14.26 11.15
C LEU A 340 -21.16 -12.98 11.80
N ALA A 341 -22.31 -13.02 12.49
CA ALA A 341 -22.86 -11.88 13.23
C ALA A 341 -22.11 -11.68 14.56
N GLY A 342 -20.99 -10.95 14.52
CA GLY A 342 -20.20 -10.65 15.73
C GLY A 342 -18.69 -10.53 15.49
N PRO A 343 -17.87 -10.50 16.55
CA PRO A 343 -16.42 -10.54 16.44
C PRO A 343 -15.96 -11.95 16.06
N ASN A 344 -15.72 -12.21 14.77
CA ASN A 344 -15.29 -13.51 14.28
C ASN A 344 -13.79 -13.55 14.04
N VAL A 345 -13.14 -14.64 14.45
CA VAL A 345 -11.69 -14.76 14.38
C VAL A 345 -11.31 -15.92 13.48
N LEU A 346 -10.65 -15.57 12.37
CA LEU A 346 -9.93 -16.49 11.51
C LEU A 346 -8.60 -16.85 12.16
N HIS A 347 -8.39 -18.13 12.42
CA HIS A 347 -7.11 -18.66 12.87
C HIS A 347 -6.45 -19.41 11.74
N VAL A 348 -5.22 -19.06 11.39
CA VAL A 348 -4.43 -19.73 10.35
C VAL A 348 -3.26 -20.43 11.01
N TYR A 349 -3.00 -21.66 10.59
CA TYR A 349 -2.01 -22.55 11.19
C TYR A 349 -1.11 -23.17 10.13
N VAL A 350 0.11 -23.52 10.51
CA VAL A 350 0.86 -24.58 9.85
C VAL A 350 0.33 -25.92 10.32
N SER A 351 0.06 -26.80 9.35
CA SER A 351 -0.33 -28.17 9.58
C SER A 351 0.86 -29.11 9.58
N ASP A 352 0.70 -30.26 10.23
CA ASP A 352 1.59 -31.41 10.12
C ASP A 352 1.10 -32.45 9.10
N VAL A 353 -0.10 -32.23 8.53
CA VAL A 353 -0.69 -33.08 7.49
C VAL A 353 -0.43 -32.46 6.11
N PRO A 354 0.06 -33.21 5.11
CA PRO A 354 0.27 -32.70 3.76
C PRO A 354 -1.03 -32.23 3.08
N ALA A 355 -0.90 -31.31 2.11
CA ALA A 355 -2.01 -30.90 1.24
C ALA A 355 -2.20 -31.87 0.05
N PRO A 356 -3.43 -32.09 -0.46
CA PRO A 356 -4.72 -31.63 0.10
C PRO A 356 -5.27 -32.64 1.11
N ALA A 357 -5.54 -32.20 2.33
CA ALA A 357 -6.24 -32.98 3.36
C ALA A 357 -6.78 -32.03 4.43
N HIS A 358 -7.74 -32.46 5.24
CA HIS A 358 -8.10 -31.74 6.46
C HIS A 358 -7.08 -32.11 7.53
N GLY A 359 -6.21 -31.16 7.88
CA GLY A 359 -5.16 -31.37 8.86
C GLY A 359 -5.50 -30.85 10.25
N GLY A 360 -4.51 -30.91 11.14
CA GLY A 360 -4.52 -30.16 12.40
C GLY A 360 -3.66 -28.90 12.33
N GLY A 361 -3.88 -27.97 13.25
CA GLY A 361 -3.03 -26.80 13.43
C GLY A 361 -1.89 -27.09 14.40
N LYS A 362 -0.70 -27.46 13.91
CA LYS A 362 0.49 -27.70 14.75
C LYS A 362 1.06 -26.40 15.34
N MET A 363 0.99 -25.31 14.56
CA MET A 363 1.51 -24.01 14.94
C MET A 363 0.62 -22.89 14.43
N LEU A 364 0.16 -22.01 15.33
CA LEU A 364 -0.62 -20.83 14.96
C LEU A 364 0.27 -19.80 14.26
N LEU A 365 -0.13 -19.38 13.06
CA LEU A 365 0.52 -18.33 12.27
C LEU A 365 -0.10 -16.96 12.56
N ALA A 366 -1.44 -16.90 12.59
CA ALA A 366 -2.16 -15.66 12.79
C ALA A 366 -3.57 -15.90 13.33
N ALA A 367 -4.06 -14.92 14.09
CA ALA A 367 -5.46 -14.76 14.44
C ALA A 367 -5.90 -13.37 13.94
N LYS A 368 -6.93 -13.31 13.09
CA LYS A 368 -7.41 -12.06 12.48
C LYS A 368 -8.92 -11.98 12.52
N GLN A 369 -9.44 -10.78 12.78
CA GLN A 369 -10.86 -10.53 12.64
C GLN A 369 -11.26 -10.69 11.17
N ALA A 370 -12.34 -11.41 10.90
CA ALA A 370 -12.81 -11.70 9.55
C ALA A 370 -14.33 -11.53 9.43
N GLY A 371 -14.77 -11.00 8.28
CA GLY A 371 -16.17 -10.93 7.89
C GLY A 371 -16.50 -11.95 6.79
N MET A 372 -17.72 -11.88 6.25
CA MET A 372 -18.11 -12.69 5.10
C MET A 372 -17.35 -12.26 3.84
N GLY A 373 -17.10 -13.21 2.94
CA GLY A 373 -16.50 -12.96 1.63
C GLY A 373 -14.99 -13.18 1.61
N VAL A 374 -14.33 -12.53 0.64
CA VAL A 374 -12.89 -12.70 0.39
C VAL A 374 -12.09 -11.98 1.47
N PHE A 375 -11.10 -12.66 2.03
CA PHE A 375 -10.11 -12.08 2.94
C PHE A 375 -8.71 -12.16 2.35
N ALA A 376 -7.89 -11.18 2.70
CA ALA A 376 -6.46 -11.17 2.44
C ALA A 376 -5.75 -10.45 3.58
N PHE A 377 -4.71 -11.06 4.16
CA PHE A 377 -3.91 -10.42 5.19
C PHE A 377 -2.50 -11.01 5.26
N THR A 378 -1.60 -10.24 5.84
CA THR A 378 -0.22 -10.65 6.07
C THR A 378 -0.02 -11.03 7.54
N ALA A 379 0.51 -12.23 7.78
CA ALA A 379 1.01 -12.69 9.06
C ALA A 379 2.48 -12.29 9.21
N GLY A 380 2.84 -11.77 10.39
CA GLY A 380 4.18 -11.24 10.67
C GLY A 380 5.28 -12.31 10.58
N PRO A 381 6.56 -11.90 10.55
CA PRO A 381 7.65 -12.87 10.54
C PRO A 381 7.57 -13.73 11.79
N LEU A 382 7.63 -15.04 11.59
CA LEU A 382 7.53 -15.99 12.68
C LEU A 382 8.75 -15.91 13.58
N THR A 383 8.55 -16.19 14.87
CA THR A 383 9.62 -16.24 15.85
C THR A 383 9.64 -17.63 16.50
N PRO A 384 10.67 -18.46 16.24
CA PRO A 384 11.82 -18.21 15.34
C PRO A 384 11.44 -18.34 13.84
N PRO A 385 12.12 -17.60 12.93
CA PRO A 385 11.77 -17.57 11.50
C PRO A 385 11.92 -18.91 10.76
N SER A 386 12.74 -19.83 11.27
CA SER A 386 13.11 -21.08 10.59
C SER A 386 12.08 -22.21 10.72
N ALA A 387 10.98 -22.02 11.47
CA ALA A 387 10.01 -23.08 11.70
C ALA A 387 9.09 -23.35 10.50
N VAL A 388 9.04 -22.46 9.50
CA VAL A 388 8.12 -22.53 8.36
C VAL A 388 8.86 -22.21 7.08
N VAL A 389 8.65 -23.05 6.06
CA VAL A 389 9.33 -22.96 4.77
C VAL A 389 8.31 -23.10 3.64
N ALA A 390 8.69 -22.69 2.43
CA ALA A 390 7.89 -23.00 1.26
C ALA A 390 7.65 -24.53 1.17
N GLY A 391 6.42 -24.91 0.87
CA GLY A 391 5.93 -26.29 0.90
C GLY A 391 5.30 -26.72 2.23
N SER A 392 5.47 -25.96 3.32
CA SER A 392 4.73 -26.23 4.57
C SER A 392 3.22 -26.15 4.32
N PRO A 393 2.42 -27.12 4.78
CA PRO A 393 0.97 -27.08 4.62
C PRO A 393 0.37 -26.07 5.59
N VAL A 394 -0.62 -25.30 5.12
CA VAL A 394 -1.34 -24.25 5.85
C VAL A 394 -2.81 -24.60 5.88
N THR A 395 -3.45 -24.41 7.02
CA THR A 395 -4.89 -24.64 7.25
C THR A 395 -5.48 -23.50 8.06
N ALA A 396 -6.81 -23.46 8.19
CA ALA A 396 -7.50 -22.42 8.93
C ALA A 396 -8.77 -22.92 9.61
N THR A 397 -9.19 -22.23 10.67
CA THR A 397 -10.51 -22.37 11.29
C THR A 397 -11.16 -21.01 11.43
N MET A 398 -12.50 -20.98 11.44
CA MET A 398 -13.28 -19.79 11.75
C MET A 398 -13.95 -19.96 13.11
N THR A 399 -13.72 -19.03 14.03
CA THR A 399 -14.40 -18.97 15.33
C THR A 399 -15.41 -17.83 15.33
N THR A 400 -16.66 -18.15 15.66
CA THR A 400 -17.78 -17.22 15.83
C THR A 400 -18.41 -17.38 17.21
N LEU A 401 -19.50 -16.67 17.49
CA LEU A 401 -20.26 -16.85 18.72
C LEU A 401 -20.91 -18.24 18.82
N ASP A 402 -21.22 -18.86 17.68
CA ASP A 402 -21.91 -20.15 17.61
C ASP A 402 -20.94 -21.35 17.65
N GLY A 403 -19.63 -21.10 17.55
CA GLY A 403 -18.59 -22.08 17.76
C GLY A 403 -17.40 -21.92 16.84
N THR A 404 -16.56 -22.94 16.77
CA THR A 404 -15.45 -22.99 15.81
C THR A 404 -15.72 -24.03 14.75
N SER A 405 -15.47 -23.69 13.48
CA SER A 405 -15.51 -24.61 12.35
C SER A 405 -14.44 -25.69 12.48
N GLU A 406 -14.58 -26.78 11.73
CA GLU A 406 -13.46 -27.69 11.51
C GLU A 406 -12.31 -27.01 10.74
N PHE A 407 -11.20 -27.73 10.61
CA PHE A 407 -10.05 -27.25 9.84
C PHE A 407 -10.34 -27.29 8.35
N ALA A 408 -9.99 -26.19 7.67
CA ALA A 408 -9.98 -26.08 6.22
C ALA A 408 -9.10 -27.14 5.56
N THR A 409 -9.38 -27.44 4.30
CA THR A 409 -8.46 -28.22 3.47
C THR A 409 -7.10 -27.53 3.40
N ASN A 410 -6.05 -28.29 3.67
CA ASN A 410 -4.68 -27.80 3.69
C ASN A 410 -4.23 -27.34 2.29
N MET A 411 -3.47 -26.24 2.26
CA MET A 411 -2.83 -25.69 1.08
C MET A 411 -1.31 -25.62 1.30
N ALA A 412 -0.52 -25.93 0.27
CA ALA A 412 0.93 -25.75 0.36
C ALA A 412 1.30 -24.26 0.32
N LEU A 413 2.12 -23.81 1.25
CA LEU A 413 2.69 -22.48 1.27
C LEU A 413 3.64 -22.29 0.08
N ALA A 414 3.33 -21.38 -0.83
CA ALA A 414 4.21 -21.04 -1.95
C ALA A 414 5.33 -20.10 -1.51
N SER A 415 6.43 -20.06 -2.28
CA SER A 415 7.41 -18.97 -2.15
C SER A 415 6.89 -17.75 -2.88
N ASN A 416 7.01 -16.57 -2.27
CA ASN A 416 6.73 -15.30 -2.95
C ASN A 416 7.84 -14.96 -3.94
N VAL A 417 7.46 -14.45 -5.11
CA VAL A 417 8.31 -13.89 -6.15
C VAL A 417 7.98 -12.41 -6.26
N ARG A 418 8.98 -11.56 -5.98
CA ARG A 418 8.82 -10.10 -6.08
C ARG A 418 8.19 -9.68 -7.41
N PRO A 419 7.29 -8.69 -7.42
CA PRO A 419 6.72 -8.18 -8.64
C PRO A 419 7.78 -7.49 -9.51
N LEU A 420 7.47 -7.37 -10.81
CA LEU A 420 8.26 -6.62 -11.78
C LEU A 420 7.60 -5.25 -12.02
N ALA A 421 8.28 -4.17 -11.63
CA ALA A 421 7.89 -2.82 -12.02
C ALA A 421 8.31 -2.52 -13.45
N VAL A 422 7.41 -1.89 -14.22
CA VAL A 422 7.67 -1.37 -15.57
C VAL A 422 7.07 0.03 -15.66
N ALA A 423 7.92 1.07 -15.61
CA ALA A 423 7.54 2.49 -15.60
C ALA A 423 7.15 3.04 -16.99
N GLY A 424 7.25 2.20 -18.02
CA GLY A 424 7.04 2.57 -19.42
C GLY A 424 8.31 3.10 -20.09
N ALA A 425 8.24 3.37 -21.38
CA ALA A 425 9.36 3.96 -22.11
C ALA A 425 9.46 5.47 -21.84
N ASP A 426 10.69 5.98 -21.91
CA ASP A 426 10.95 7.43 -21.96
C ASP A 426 10.12 8.08 -23.07
N SER A 427 9.60 9.28 -22.81
CA SER A 427 8.70 9.96 -23.75
C SER A 427 8.80 11.48 -23.69
N GLU A 428 8.25 12.13 -24.71
CA GLU A 428 8.12 13.59 -24.79
C GLU A 428 6.75 14.03 -24.26
N GLY A 429 6.75 15.06 -23.41
CA GLY A 429 5.55 15.72 -22.92
C GLY A 429 5.30 17.05 -23.61
N VAL A 430 4.03 17.48 -23.65
CA VAL A 430 3.65 18.78 -24.22
C VAL A 430 3.43 19.79 -23.10
N LEU A 431 4.17 20.90 -23.13
CA LEU A 431 4.04 21.98 -22.17
C LEU A 431 2.60 22.52 -22.14
N GLY A 432 2.07 22.75 -20.94
CA GLY A 432 0.71 23.23 -20.70
C GLY A 432 -0.37 22.13 -20.73
N THR A 433 0.01 20.87 -20.97
CA THR A 433 -0.91 19.72 -20.98
C THR A 433 -0.71 18.82 -19.75
N THR A 434 -1.62 17.84 -19.58
CA THR A 434 -1.44 16.79 -18.58
C THR A 434 -0.64 15.63 -19.18
N VAL A 435 0.51 15.33 -18.58
CA VAL A 435 1.31 14.15 -18.90
C VAL A 435 0.84 12.98 -18.05
N SER A 436 0.67 11.82 -18.67
CA SER A 436 0.35 10.56 -17.97
C SER A 436 1.57 9.64 -17.97
N LEU A 437 1.86 9.01 -16.84
CA LEU A 437 2.84 7.93 -16.73
C LEU A 437 2.11 6.59 -16.88
N SER A 438 2.83 5.52 -17.24
CA SER A 438 2.23 4.20 -17.43
C SER A 438 3.05 3.10 -16.76
N GLY A 439 2.53 2.62 -15.64
CA GLY A 439 2.96 1.43 -14.93
C GLY A 439 2.28 0.15 -15.42
N LEU A 440 1.45 0.21 -16.47
CA LEU A 440 0.58 -0.89 -16.92
C LEU A 440 1.32 -2.14 -17.41
N GLY A 441 2.62 -2.02 -17.69
CA GLY A 441 3.47 -3.17 -18.03
C GLY A 441 3.94 -3.97 -16.82
N SER A 442 3.67 -3.49 -15.59
CA SER A 442 4.08 -4.17 -14.36
C SER A 442 3.29 -5.46 -14.17
N SER A 443 3.93 -6.48 -13.60
CA SER A 443 3.32 -7.80 -13.43
C SER A 443 3.83 -8.50 -12.18
N ASP A 444 3.05 -9.48 -11.73
CA ASP A 444 3.33 -10.32 -10.58
C ASP A 444 3.16 -11.80 -10.99
N PRO A 445 4.21 -12.63 -10.87
CA PRO A 445 4.14 -14.06 -11.20
C PRO A 445 3.23 -14.90 -10.31
N ASP A 446 2.97 -14.47 -9.07
CA ASP A 446 2.24 -15.22 -8.05
C ASP A 446 0.73 -14.98 -8.08
N VAL A 447 0.32 -13.84 -8.63
CA VAL A 447 -1.08 -13.39 -8.65
C VAL A 447 -1.66 -13.52 -10.06
N ALA A 448 -1.97 -14.76 -10.46
CA ALA A 448 -2.77 -15.01 -11.67
C ALA A 448 -4.26 -15.20 -11.30
N PRO A 449 -5.23 -14.55 -11.99
CA PRO A 449 -5.13 -13.50 -13.01
C PRO A 449 -5.72 -12.15 -12.52
N PHE A 450 -4.98 -11.04 -12.63
CA PHE A 450 -5.39 -9.63 -12.37
C PHE A 450 -5.30 -9.09 -10.93
N PRO A 451 -5.31 -7.75 -10.78
CA PRO A 451 -4.22 -6.82 -11.00
C PRO A 451 -3.66 -6.39 -9.62
N LEU A 452 -2.42 -5.91 -9.61
CA LEU A 452 -1.89 -5.12 -8.51
C LEU A 452 -2.90 -4.02 -8.16
N GLY A 453 -3.35 -3.96 -6.90
CA GLY A 453 -4.39 -3.04 -6.45
C GLY A 453 -3.98 -1.57 -6.60
N PRO A 454 -4.91 -0.61 -6.40
CA PRO A 454 -4.59 0.82 -6.48
C PRO A 454 -3.61 1.30 -5.40
N ASP A 455 -3.19 0.46 -4.46
CA ASP A 455 -2.15 0.76 -3.47
C ASP A 455 -0.82 0.01 -3.75
N SER A 456 -0.77 -0.75 -4.84
CA SER A 456 0.41 -1.51 -5.24
C SER A 456 1.44 -0.67 -5.97
N TYR A 457 1.09 0.47 -6.56
CA TYR A 457 2.05 1.31 -7.29
C TYR A 457 2.51 2.45 -6.39
N ARG A 458 3.81 2.73 -6.41
CA ARG A 458 4.40 3.88 -5.72
C ARG A 458 5.30 4.63 -6.67
N TRP A 459 4.81 5.80 -7.09
CA TRP A 459 5.57 6.72 -7.93
C TRP A 459 6.27 7.78 -7.10
N LYS A 460 7.55 8.00 -7.40
CA LYS A 460 8.38 9.01 -6.76
C LYS A 460 9.08 9.85 -7.81
N GLN A 461 8.94 11.17 -7.72
CA GLN A 461 9.75 12.06 -8.55
C GLN A 461 11.19 12.09 -8.00
N LEU A 462 12.17 11.79 -8.86
CA LEU A 462 13.59 11.82 -8.51
C LEU A 462 14.24 13.17 -8.86
N SER A 463 13.87 13.74 -10.00
CA SER A 463 14.46 15.01 -10.49
C SER A 463 13.51 15.79 -11.41
N GLY A 464 13.91 17.02 -11.72
CA GLY A 464 13.16 17.96 -12.58
C GLY A 464 12.33 18.96 -11.76
N PRO A 465 11.57 19.84 -12.43
CA PRO A 465 10.66 20.75 -11.75
C PRO A 465 9.65 19.99 -10.87
N PRO A 466 9.39 20.40 -9.62
CA PRO A 466 8.53 19.63 -8.71
C PRO A 466 7.08 19.58 -9.21
N VAL A 467 6.47 18.40 -9.17
CA VAL A 467 5.05 18.20 -9.55
C VAL A 467 4.29 17.39 -8.50
N THR A 468 2.98 17.62 -8.42
CA THR A 468 2.07 16.77 -7.65
C THR A 468 1.40 15.76 -8.58
N LEU A 469 1.62 14.48 -8.32
CA LEU A 469 0.97 13.41 -9.09
C LEU A 469 -0.49 13.26 -8.67
N SER A 470 -1.40 13.34 -9.65
CA SER A 470 -2.77 12.87 -9.51
C SER A 470 -2.79 11.35 -9.58
N LYS A 471 -3.46 10.69 -8.63
CA LYS A 471 -3.51 9.22 -8.50
C LYS A 471 -2.12 8.56 -8.46
N GLY A 472 -1.20 9.13 -7.68
CA GLY A 472 0.20 8.68 -7.57
C GLY A 472 0.42 7.25 -7.07
N ASN A 473 -0.63 6.58 -6.56
CA ASN A 473 -0.62 5.16 -6.20
C ASN A 473 -1.21 4.22 -7.28
N SER A 474 -1.66 4.77 -8.41
CA SER A 474 -2.23 4.00 -9.52
C SER A 474 -1.21 3.61 -10.58
N ALA A 475 -1.60 2.67 -11.46
CA ALA A 475 -0.82 2.30 -12.64
C ALA A 475 -0.70 3.43 -13.67
N THR A 476 -1.57 4.46 -13.63
CA THR A 476 -1.57 5.55 -14.61
C THR A 476 -1.71 6.91 -13.92
N PRO A 477 -0.71 7.34 -13.13
CA PRO A 477 -0.74 8.65 -12.51
C PRO A 477 -0.51 9.73 -13.59
N SER A 478 -0.86 10.96 -13.27
CA SER A 478 -0.66 12.08 -14.19
C SER A 478 -0.27 13.36 -13.47
N PHE A 479 0.35 14.29 -14.20
CA PHE A 479 0.66 15.63 -13.68
C PHE A 479 0.52 16.70 -14.77
N PRO A 480 0.20 17.96 -14.39
CA PRO A 480 0.22 19.07 -15.32
C PRO A 480 1.67 19.53 -15.58
N ALA A 481 2.11 19.50 -16.85
CA ALA A 481 3.43 19.96 -17.28
C ALA A 481 3.42 21.49 -17.47
N VAL A 482 3.51 22.25 -16.37
CA VAL A 482 3.46 23.72 -16.39
C VAL A 482 4.81 24.40 -16.66
N LEU A 483 5.91 23.66 -16.51
CA LEU A 483 7.27 24.11 -16.80
C LEU A 483 7.89 23.15 -17.81
N GLY A 484 8.81 23.64 -18.64
CA GLY A 484 9.67 22.77 -19.43
C GLY A 484 10.79 22.20 -18.57
N GLY A 485 11.43 21.15 -19.07
CA GLY A 485 12.53 20.46 -18.42
C GLY A 485 12.43 18.94 -18.49
N LYS A 486 13.47 18.29 -17.94
CA LYS A 486 13.57 16.84 -17.85
C LYS A 486 13.07 16.36 -16.49
N TYR A 487 11.97 15.62 -16.49
CA TYR A 487 11.38 14.99 -15.32
C TYR A 487 11.80 13.53 -15.26
N THR A 488 12.28 13.07 -14.10
CA THR A 488 12.59 11.65 -13.87
C THR A 488 11.71 11.13 -12.76
N PHE A 489 10.99 10.04 -13.02
CA PHE A 489 10.16 9.35 -12.05
C PHE A 489 10.65 7.92 -11.85
N GLU A 490 10.47 7.43 -10.62
CA GLU A 490 10.73 6.06 -10.21
C GLU A 490 9.40 5.39 -9.86
N LEU A 491 9.19 4.18 -10.35
CA LEU A 491 8.10 3.30 -10.01
C LEU A 491 8.63 2.13 -9.18
N THR A 492 8.04 1.92 -8.00
CA THR A 492 8.13 0.67 -7.25
C THR A 492 6.75 0.04 -7.16
N VAL A 493 6.66 -1.28 -7.27
CA VAL A 493 5.42 -2.05 -7.21
C VAL A 493 5.46 -3.00 -6.02
N ASN A 494 4.35 -3.16 -5.30
CA ASN A 494 4.22 -4.06 -4.15
C ASN A 494 3.03 -5.01 -4.33
N ASP A 495 3.25 -6.29 -4.06
CA ASP A 495 2.27 -7.39 -4.20
C ASP A 495 1.41 -7.63 -2.94
N GLY A 496 1.59 -6.80 -1.91
CA GLY A 496 1.04 -6.97 -0.56
C GLY A 496 2.00 -7.64 0.42
N LEU A 497 3.18 -8.06 -0.05
CA LEU A 497 4.19 -8.77 0.73
C LEU A 497 5.61 -8.19 0.52
N ASP A 498 6.09 -8.12 -0.72
CA ASP A 498 7.41 -7.63 -1.09
C ASP A 498 7.37 -6.51 -2.15
N ASP A 499 8.37 -5.64 -2.10
CA ASP A 499 8.59 -4.59 -3.10
C ASP A 499 9.38 -5.12 -4.30
N SER A 500 9.02 -4.65 -5.50
CA SER A 500 9.82 -4.81 -6.71
C SER A 500 11.17 -4.10 -6.56
N LEU A 501 12.10 -4.43 -7.46
CA LEU A 501 13.16 -3.47 -7.77
C LEU A 501 12.53 -2.23 -8.45
N PRO A 502 13.08 -1.03 -8.24
CA PRO A 502 12.56 0.17 -8.87
C PRO A 502 12.84 0.17 -10.38
N ASP A 503 11.91 0.75 -11.14
CA ASP A 503 12.10 1.10 -12.56
C ASP A 503 11.92 2.61 -12.76
N THR A 504 12.55 3.19 -13.77
CA THR A 504 12.54 4.65 -13.98
C THR A 504 12.06 5.03 -15.36
N VAL A 505 11.40 6.18 -15.45
CA VAL A 505 10.97 6.80 -16.70
C VAL A 505 11.35 8.27 -16.73
N VAL A 506 11.79 8.72 -17.89
CA VAL A 506 12.08 10.12 -18.18
C VAL A 506 11.01 10.73 -19.07
N ILE A 507 10.47 11.87 -18.64
CA ILE A 507 9.63 12.74 -19.48
C ILE A 507 10.42 13.99 -19.81
N ASN A 508 10.71 14.19 -21.10
CA ASN A 508 11.28 15.43 -21.58
C ASN A 508 10.14 16.37 -22.02
N VAL A 509 10.03 17.54 -21.39
CA VAL A 509 9.07 18.57 -21.80
C VAL A 509 9.88 19.71 -22.39
N PRO A 510 9.86 19.93 -23.71
CA PRO A 510 10.61 21.02 -24.32
C PRO A 510 10.24 22.37 -23.71
N ASP A 511 11.24 23.20 -23.42
CA ASP A 511 11.03 24.61 -23.10
C ASP A 511 10.46 25.36 -24.32
N LYS A 512 9.71 26.43 -24.08
CA LYS A 512 9.37 27.38 -25.14
C LYS A 512 10.63 28.08 -25.62
N SER A 513 10.92 28.02 -26.92
CA SER A 513 11.99 28.80 -27.54
C SER A 513 11.68 30.30 -27.46
N ALA A 514 12.70 31.15 -27.28
CA ALA A 514 12.51 32.58 -27.43
C ALA A 514 12.14 32.91 -28.90
N PRO A 515 11.25 33.89 -29.14
CA PRO A 515 10.96 34.33 -30.50
C PRO A 515 12.20 34.97 -31.14
N ILE A 516 12.28 34.96 -32.47
CA ILE A 516 13.33 35.61 -33.24
C ILE A 516 12.72 36.83 -33.93
N ALA A 517 13.10 38.04 -33.49
CA ALA A 517 12.75 39.28 -34.17
C ALA A 517 13.49 39.39 -35.51
N THR A 518 12.80 39.74 -36.59
CA THR A 518 13.36 39.76 -37.95
C THR A 518 13.83 41.16 -38.33
N PRO A 519 15.12 41.37 -38.67
CA PRO A 519 15.60 42.65 -39.20
C PRO A 519 14.89 43.04 -40.50
N GLN A 520 14.65 44.34 -40.71
CA GLN A 520 13.95 44.84 -41.89
C GLN A 520 14.69 46.03 -42.51
N SER A 521 14.55 46.19 -43.82
CA SER A 521 15.05 47.36 -44.55
C SER A 521 13.92 48.00 -45.34
N VAL A 522 13.75 49.32 -45.19
CA VAL A 522 12.72 50.11 -45.87
C VAL A 522 13.30 51.43 -46.36
N SER A 523 12.66 52.05 -47.34
CA SER A 523 13.02 53.38 -47.88
C SER A 523 11.88 54.38 -47.71
N VAL A 524 12.18 55.65 -47.49
CA VAL A 524 11.14 56.70 -47.40
C VAL A 524 11.74 58.02 -47.86
N ALA A 525 10.94 58.85 -48.51
CA ALA A 525 11.39 60.18 -48.88
C ALA A 525 11.51 61.08 -47.66
N THR A 526 12.47 62.00 -47.69
CA THR A 526 12.62 63.04 -46.66
C THR A 526 11.28 63.77 -46.40
N GLY A 527 10.93 63.96 -45.13
CA GLY A 527 9.67 64.60 -44.73
C GLY A 527 8.39 63.76 -44.88
N GLN A 528 8.47 62.52 -45.39
CA GLN A 528 7.31 61.63 -45.54
C GLN A 528 7.21 60.61 -44.40
N THR A 529 6.01 60.05 -44.22
CA THR A 529 5.73 58.97 -43.26
C THR A 529 5.59 57.63 -43.97
N ARG A 530 6.20 56.58 -43.42
CA ARG A 530 6.07 55.20 -43.89
C ARG A 530 5.57 54.30 -42.78
N SER A 531 4.54 53.51 -43.08
CA SER A 531 4.09 52.42 -42.21
C SER A 531 5.01 51.20 -42.36
N ILE A 532 5.43 50.64 -41.23
CA ILE A 532 6.30 49.46 -41.14
C ILE A 532 5.59 48.45 -40.24
N ARG A 533 5.51 47.19 -40.70
CA ARG A 533 5.02 46.07 -39.89
C ARG A 533 6.21 45.22 -39.45
N LEU A 534 6.49 45.24 -38.15
CA LEU A 534 7.50 44.43 -37.48
C LEU A 534 7.17 42.94 -37.61
N ARG A 535 8.20 42.11 -37.72
CA ARG A 535 8.07 40.66 -37.91
C ARG A 535 8.90 39.90 -36.90
N ALA A 536 8.37 38.76 -36.46
CA ALA A 536 9.06 37.78 -35.65
C ALA A 536 8.59 36.37 -36.04
N SER A 537 9.40 35.38 -35.71
CA SER A 537 9.08 33.96 -35.88
C SER A 537 9.49 33.16 -34.65
N ASP A 538 8.75 32.12 -34.33
CA ASP A 538 9.04 31.18 -33.25
C ASP A 538 8.60 29.79 -33.73
N LEU A 539 9.30 28.75 -33.30
CA LEU A 539 8.97 27.36 -33.63
C LEU A 539 7.66 26.90 -32.95
N THR A 540 7.26 27.55 -31.85
CA THR A 540 6.20 27.07 -30.96
C THR A 540 5.04 28.05 -30.76
N ASN A 541 5.15 29.29 -31.25
CA ASN A 541 4.12 30.33 -31.08
C ASN A 541 3.90 31.13 -32.37
N SER A 542 2.68 31.62 -32.57
CA SER A 542 2.29 32.44 -33.73
C SER A 542 1.79 33.85 -33.36
N THR A 543 1.85 34.21 -32.08
CA THR A 543 1.41 35.50 -31.53
C THR A 543 2.53 36.14 -30.74
N PHE A 544 2.76 37.44 -30.98
CA PHE A 544 3.90 38.18 -30.43
C PHE A 544 3.49 39.54 -29.88
N ILE A 545 4.18 39.97 -28.82
CA ILE A 545 4.12 41.33 -28.26
C ILE A 545 5.44 42.01 -28.61
N PHE A 546 5.39 43.10 -29.36
CA PHE A 546 6.57 43.85 -29.80
C PHE A 546 6.89 45.00 -28.85
N LYS A 547 8.17 45.39 -28.77
CA LYS A 547 8.61 46.60 -28.05
C LYS A 547 9.70 47.32 -28.83
N ILE A 548 9.62 48.65 -28.92
CA ILE A 548 10.71 49.49 -29.45
C ILE A 548 11.78 49.66 -28.38
N VAL A 549 13.02 49.33 -28.72
CA VAL A 549 14.19 49.37 -27.82
C VAL A 549 14.94 50.69 -27.97
N THR A 550 15.24 51.09 -29.20
CA THR A 550 15.92 52.35 -29.52
C THR A 550 15.07 53.18 -30.47
N GLN A 551 15.14 54.50 -30.36
CA GLN A 551 14.45 55.41 -31.27
C GLN A 551 15.39 55.80 -32.43
N PRO A 552 14.85 56.12 -33.62
CA PRO A 552 15.64 56.66 -34.72
C PRO A 552 16.22 58.04 -34.39
N GLU A 553 17.38 58.36 -34.96
CA GLU A 553 18.11 59.62 -34.70
C GLU A 553 17.63 60.75 -35.64
N HIS A 554 17.10 60.38 -36.81
CA HIS A 554 16.77 61.32 -37.88
C HIS A 554 15.33 61.19 -38.39
N GLY A 555 14.47 60.63 -37.56
CA GLY A 555 13.02 60.53 -37.77
C GLY A 555 12.30 60.33 -36.43
N THR A 556 10.99 60.15 -36.49
CA THR A 556 10.18 59.87 -35.29
C THR A 556 9.29 58.66 -35.51
N ILE A 557 9.16 57.83 -34.48
CA ILE A 557 8.21 56.73 -34.42
C ILE A 557 6.93 57.20 -33.74
N THR A 558 5.79 56.97 -34.38
CA THR A 558 4.45 57.17 -33.80
C THR A 558 3.53 55.99 -34.13
N GLY A 559 2.34 55.95 -33.50
CA GLY A 559 1.30 54.97 -33.81
C GLY A 559 1.70 53.51 -33.57
N PHE A 560 2.62 53.25 -32.63
CA PHE A 560 3.09 51.91 -32.33
C PHE A 560 1.99 51.07 -31.68
N ASN A 561 1.71 49.89 -32.26
CA ASN A 561 0.79 48.91 -31.72
C ASN A 561 1.56 47.62 -31.37
N GLU A 562 1.72 47.37 -30.07
CA GLU A 562 2.52 46.26 -29.53
C GLU A 562 2.02 44.88 -29.96
N ALA A 563 0.71 44.69 -30.13
CA ALA A 563 0.13 43.39 -30.49
C ALA A 563 0.23 43.07 -31.98
N THR A 564 0.23 44.10 -32.83
CA THR A 564 0.27 43.93 -34.30
C THR A 564 1.65 44.21 -34.88
N GLY A 565 2.55 44.84 -34.13
CA GLY A 565 3.88 45.25 -34.59
C GLY A 565 3.84 46.37 -35.62
N VAL A 566 2.73 47.09 -35.78
CA VAL A 566 2.64 48.20 -36.75
C VAL A 566 3.23 49.46 -36.12
N VAL A 567 4.08 50.16 -36.87
CA VAL A 567 4.69 51.44 -36.49
C VAL A 567 4.65 52.42 -37.66
N LEU A 568 4.53 53.72 -37.38
CA LEU A 568 4.66 54.80 -38.35
C LEU A 568 6.00 55.51 -38.14
N TYR A 569 6.88 55.44 -39.14
CA TYR A 569 8.13 56.19 -39.16
C TYR A 569 7.95 57.46 -39.98
N SER A 570 8.19 58.63 -39.39
CA SER A 570 8.18 59.92 -40.09
C SER A 570 9.62 60.42 -40.26
N ALA A 571 10.08 60.54 -41.51
CA ALA A 571 11.42 61.03 -41.82
C ALA A 571 11.53 62.53 -41.49
N LYS A 572 12.63 62.96 -40.86
CA LYS A 572 12.90 64.39 -40.64
C LYS A 572 13.06 65.09 -41.98
N VAL A 573 12.33 66.18 -42.17
CA VAL A 573 12.44 67.03 -43.38
C VAL A 573 13.89 67.50 -43.56
N GLY A 574 14.41 67.35 -44.77
CA GLY A 574 15.76 67.75 -45.16
C GLY A 574 16.86 66.74 -44.82
N PHE A 575 16.58 65.67 -44.07
CA PHE A 575 17.53 64.59 -43.85
C PHE A 575 17.50 63.60 -45.03
N ALA A 576 18.67 63.19 -45.49
CA ALA A 576 18.85 62.07 -46.43
C ALA A 576 20.03 61.23 -45.95
N GLY A 577 19.86 59.91 -45.90
CA GLY A 577 20.83 59.00 -45.31
C GLY A 577 20.16 57.81 -44.64
N LYS A 578 20.96 57.00 -43.93
CA LYS A 578 20.48 55.86 -43.16
C LYS A 578 20.03 56.32 -41.78
N ASP A 579 18.88 55.82 -41.34
CA ASP A 579 18.36 55.94 -39.99
C ASP A 579 17.96 54.54 -39.49
N THR A 580 17.94 54.32 -38.18
CA THR A 580 17.74 52.99 -37.62
C THR A 580 17.02 53.02 -36.29
N PHE A 581 16.20 52.00 -36.02
CA PHE A 581 15.68 51.74 -34.69
C PHE A 581 15.69 50.23 -34.42
N GLU A 582 15.72 49.84 -33.16
CA GLU A 582 15.70 48.43 -32.75
C GLU A 582 14.40 48.07 -32.06
N PHE A 583 13.99 46.81 -32.19
CA PHE A 583 12.80 46.27 -31.53
C PHE A 583 13.05 44.84 -31.03
N THR A 584 12.29 44.42 -30.03
CA THR A 584 12.22 43.01 -29.59
C THR A 584 10.80 42.47 -29.78
N ALA A 585 10.67 41.14 -29.78
CA ALA A 585 9.40 40.42 -29.74
C ALA A 585 9.36 39.52 -28.50
N SER A 586 8.19 39.32 -27.92
CA SER A 586 7.95 38.40 -26.81
C SER A 586 6.74 37.51 -27.09
N ASP A 587 6.80 36.26 -26.64
CA ASP A 587 5.67 35.32 -26.64
C ASP A 587 4.85 35.37 -25.33
N GLY A 588 5.13 36.35 -24.46
CA GLY A 588 4.55 36.50 -23.13
C GLY A 588 5.35 35.83 -22.01
N ILE A 589 6.39 35.06 -22.34
CA ILE A 589 7.30 34.42 -21.36
C ILE A 589 8.75 34.82 -21.66
N ASN A 590 9.20 34.54 -22.87
CA ASN A 590 10.54 34.81 -23.36
C ASN A 590 10.56 36.08 -24.22
N VAL A 591 11.72 36.74 -24.29
CA VAL A 591 11.95 37.94 -25.10
C VAL A 591 13.09 37.66 -26.07
N SER A 592 12.94 38.06 -27.33
CA SER A 592 13.97 37.94 -28.36
C SER A 592 15.17 38.83 -28.07
N ASP A 593 16.30 38.51 -28.70
CA ASP A 593 17.34 39.52 -28.93
C ASP A 593 16.78 40.68 -29.79
N PRO A 594 17.32 41.91 -29.66
CA PRO A 594 16.89 43.04 -30.49
C PRO A 594 17.19 42.83 -31.98
N ALA A 595 16.27 43.23 -32.84
CA ALA A 595 16.45 43.30 -34.29
C ALA A 595 16.41 44.75 -34.78
N THR A 596 17.28 45.07 -35.74
CA THR A 596 17.37 46.41 -36.31
C THR A 596 16.45 46.58 -37.52
N VAL A 597 15.66 47.65 -37.53
CA VAL A 597 15.02 48.17 -38.73
C VAL A 597 15.91 49.28 -39.30
N THR A 598 16.37 49.07 -40.53
CA THR A 598 17.13 50.06 -41.30
C THR A 598 16.20 50.83 -42.23
N ILE A 599 16.19 52.16 -42.08
CA ILE A 599 15.43 53.07 -42.93
C ILE A 599 16.42 53.85 -43.80
N THR A 600 16.26 53.76 -45.12
CA THR A 600 16.99 54.61 -46.06
C THR A 600 16.11 55.82 -46.39
N VAL A 601 16.45 56.98 -45.84
CA VAL A 601 15.78 58.23 -46.14
C VAL A 601 16.39 58.82 -47.41
N THR A 602 15.59 58.93 -48.47
CA THR A 602 16.05 59.45 -49.76
C THR A 602 15.85 60.96 -49.85
N ALA A 603 16.75 61.63 -50.56
CA ALA A 603 16.61 63.05 -50.86
C ALA A 603 15.39 63.31 -51.75
N ALA A 604 14.78 64.49 -51.61
CA ALA A 604 13.77 64.95 -52.55
C ALA A 604 14.34 64.99 -53.96
N ILE A 605 13.53 64.64 -54.96
CA ILE A 605 13.91 64.84 -56.36
C ILE A 605 13.97 66.35 -56.64
N HIS A 606 15.04 66.79 -57.32
CA HIS A 606 15.20 68.17 -57.75
C HIS A 606 15.64 68.23 -59.22
N LEU A 607 14.94 69.01 -60.03
CA LEU A 607 15.26 69.27 -61.42
C LEU A 607 15.76 70.71 -61.59
N GLY A 608 17.00 70.88 -62.08
CA GLY A 608 17.58 72.20 -62.32
C GLY A 608 17.15 72.78 -63.68
N GLY A 609 16.38 73.88 -63.67
CA GLY A 609 16.00 74.62 -64.88
C GLY A 609 17.03 75.66 -65.31
N GLY A 610 16.82 76.30 -66.46
CA GLY A 610 17.65 77.41 -66.91
C GLY A 610 17.74 77.59 -68.42
N THR A 611 18.60 78.51 -68.84
CA THR A 611 18.86 78.77 -70.26
C THR A 611 19.75 77.66 -70.83
N LEU A 612 19.23 76.95 -71.83
CA LEU A 612 19.97 75.96 -72.60
C LEU A 612 20.86 76.66 -73.66
N ALA A 613 21.83 75.92 -74.20
CA ALA A 613 22.72 76.43 -75.24
C ALA A 613 21.92 76.97 -76.44
N THR A 614 22.40 78.04 -77.06
CA THR A 614 21.77 78.63 -78.25
C THR A 614 21.68 77.60 -79.38
N ALA A 615 20.49 77.46 -79.95
CA ALA A 615 20.25 76.61 -81.11
C ALA A 615 20.29 77.43 -82.42
N PHE A 616 20.59 76.76 -83.54
CA PHE A 616 20.51 77.37 -84.86
C PHE A 616 19.31 76.83 -85.62
N ALA A 617 18.52 77.72 -86.22
CA ALA A 617 17.33 77.34 -86.96
C ALA A 617 17.65 76.32 -88.06
N GLY A 618 17.00 75.15 -88.04
CA GLY A 618 17.18 74.07 -89.03
C GLY A 618 18.38 73.15 -88.77
N VAL A 619 19.14 73.34 -87.69
CA VAL A 619 20.28 72.49 -87.31
C VAL A 619 19.86 71.52 -86.19
N PRO A 620 20.32 70.24 -86.21
CA PRO A 620 20.12 69.33 -85.09
C PRO A 620 20.60 69.92 -83.77
N TYR A 621 19.73 69.88 -82.77
CA TYR A 621 19.96 70.38 -81.42
C TYR A 621 19.86 69.24 -80.42
N ALA A 622 20.69 69.30 -79.38
CA ALA A 622 20.64 68.37 -78.26
C ALA A 622 20.95 69.11 -76.95
N ALA A 623 20.17 68.80 -75.93
CA ALA A 623 20.31 69.27 -74.56
C ALA A 623 19.85 68.16 -73.60
N GLN A 624 20.05 68.36 -72.30
CA GLN A 624 19.79 67.35 -71.29
C GLN A 624 19.14 67.98 -70.07
N ALA A 625 17.98 67.46 -69.67
CA ALA A 625 17.42 67.70 -68.35
C ALA A 625 18.01 66.67 -67.38
N VAL A 626 18.53 67.12 -66.24
CA VAL A 626 19.13 66.24 -65.21
C VAL A 626 18.46 66.50 -63.89
N ALA A 627 17.70 65.52 -63.41
CA ALA A 627 17.25 65.49 -62.03
C ALA A 627 18.35 64.91 -61.12
N ILE A 628 18.47 65.47 -59.92
CA ILE A 628 19.31 64.95 -58.83
C ILE A 628 18.41 64.60 -57.64
N GLY A 629 18.79 63.58 -56.86
CA GLY A 629 17.96 63.06 -55.77
C GLY A 629 16.83 62.14 -56.27
N GLY A 630 15.77 61.97 -55.46
CA GLY A 630 14.68 61.02 -55.75
C GLY A 630 15.00 59.57 -55.38
N THR A 631 14.00 58.70 -55.53
CA THR A 631 14.07 57.27 -55.19
C THR A 631 13.79 56.39 -56.41
N GLY A 632 14.73 55.51 -56.74
CA GLY A 632 14.61 54.58 -57.86
C GLY A 632 14.66 55.27 -59.23
N GLU A 633 14.05 54.66 -60.24
CA GLU A 633 14.09 55.17 -61.61
C GLU A 633 13.36 56.52 -61.74
N VAL A 634 13.95 57.46 -62.48
CA VAL A 634 13.40 58.80 -62.72
C VAL A 634 12.91 58.90 -64.16
N THR A 635 11.66 59.33 -64.32
CA THR A 635 11.01 59.56 -65.60
C THR A 635 10.82 61.05 -65.86
N TYR A 636 10.99 61.48 -67.10
CA TYR A 636 10.88 62.88 -67.53
C TYR A 636 9.68 63.07 -68.44
N SER A 637 9.01 64.22 -68.31
CA SER A 637 7.87 64.58 -69.15
C SER A 637 7.85 66.08 -69.40
N ALA A 638 7.27 66.51 -70.52
CA ALA A 638 7.07 67.92 -70.87
C ALA A 638 5.56 68.21 -70.89
N PRO A 639 4.93 68.50 -69.74
CA PRO A 639 3.46 68.55 -69.62
C PRO A 639 2.80 69.61 -70.51
N ASN A 640 3.53 70.68 -70.86
CA ASN A 640 3.04 71.76 -71.71
C ASN A 640 3.49 71.64 -73.18
N GLY A 641 4.08 70.50 -73.56
CA GLY A 641 4.73 70.30 -74.85
C GLY A 641 6.11 70.94 -74.94
N LEU A 642 6.85 70.58 -75.98
CA LEU A 642 8.12 71.20 -76.36
C LEU A 642 7.91 72.17 -77.53
N PRO A 643 8.85 73.10 -77.77
CA PRO A 643 8.89 73.86 -79.02
C PRO A 643 8.88 72.94 -80.23
N GLU A 644 8.20 73.35 -81.30
CA GLU A 644 8.03 72.54 -82.51
C GLU A 644 9.39 72.08 -83.07
N GLY A 645 9.51 70.78 -83.32
CA GLY A 645 10.73 70.15 -83.80
C GLY A 645 11.66 69.57 -82.72
N LEU A 646 11.37 69.76 -81.43
CA LEU A 646 12.07 69.10 -80.32
C LEU A 646 11.24 67.97 -79.70
N THR A 647 11.93 66.92 -79.25
CA THR A 647 11.39 65.77 -78.51
C THR A 647 12.16 65.53 -77.21
N LEU A 648 11.47 65.05 -76.17
CA LEU A 648 12.05 64.67 -74.87
C LEU A 648 12.02 63.15 -74.76
N ASP A 649 13.17 62.55 -74.46
CA ASP A 649 13.25 61.15 -74.06
C ASP A 649 12.79 61.01 -72.58
N PRO A 650 11.70 60.27 -72.32
CA PRO A 650 11.13 60.15 -70.99
C PRO A 650 11.95 59.31 -70.02
N ALA A 651 12.91 58.49 -70.46
CA ALA A 651 13.76 57.69 -69.58
C ALA A 651 15.06 58.42 -69.24
N THR A 652 15.62 59.15 -70.21
CA THR A 652 16.94 59.76 -70.04
C THR A 652 16.87 61.26 -69.72
N GLY A 653 15.79 61.96 -70.05
CA GLY A 653 15.69 63.41 -69.95
C GLY A 653 16.35 64.16 -71.13
N ALA A 654 16.79 63.45 -72.18
CA ALA A 654 17.44 64.04 -73.34
C ALA A 654 16.45 64.81 -74.21
N ILE A 655 16.74 66.07 -74.48
CA ILE A 655 15.95 66.96 -75.35
C ILE A 655 16.69 67.07 -76.68
N HIS A 656 16.10 66.63 -77.78
CA HIS A 656 16.77 66.64 -79.08
C HIS A 656 15.80 66.87 -80.24
N GLY A 657 16.31 67.24 -81.41
CA GLY A 657 15.52 67.43 -82.63
C GLY A 657 16.02 68.59 -83.48
N VAL A 658 15.18 69.12 -84.36
CA VAL A 658 15.51 70.23 -85.26
C VAL A 658 14.49 71.34 -85.07
N ILE A 659 14.89 72.41 -84.39
CA ILE A 659 14.04 73.59 -84.18
C ILE A 659 14.24 74.59 -85.33
N THR A 660 13.16 75.01 -85.98
CA THR A 660 13.23 75.83 -87.21
C THR A 660 12.83 77.28 -87.01
N THR A 661 12.14 77.61 -85.92
CA THR A 661 11.58 78.95 -85.68
C THR A 661 12.52 79.78 -84.80
N PRO A 662 13.10 80.89 -85.30
CA PRO A 662 13.96 81.77 -84.50
C PRO A 662 13.20 82.44 -83.35
N GLY A 663 13.89 82.72 -82.25
CA GLY A 663 13.32 83.37 -81.07
C GLY A 663 13.67 82.68 -79.75
N LEU A 664 13.18 83.24 -78.66
CA LEU A 664 13.25 82.64 -77.32
C LEU A 664 12.05 81.72 -77.13
N HIS A 665 12.32 80.44 -76.86
CA HIS A 665 11.29 79.45 -76.56
C HIS A 665 11.46 78.97 -75.12
N THR A 666 10.36 78.99 -74.36
CA THR A 666 10.34 78.56 -72.96
C THR A 666 9.40 77.36 -72.81
N PHE A 667 9.85 76.31 -72.13
CA PHE A 667 9.07 75.10 -71.86
C PHE A 667 9.38 74.52 -70.47
N THR A 668 8.49 73.68 -69.96
CA THR A 668 8.65 73.05 -68.63
C THR A 668 8.93 71.57 -68.79
N VAL A 669 9.92 71.06 -68.07
CA VAL A 669 10.15 69.62 -67.90
C VAL A 669 9.84 69.25 -66.45
N THR A 670 9.22 68.08 -66.26
CA THR A 670 8.92 67.46 -64.97
C THR A 670 9.66 66.15 -64.86
N ALA A 671 10.44 65.98 -63.81
CA ALA A 671 11.05 64.71 -63.44
C ALA A 671 10.24 64.06 -62.31
N ARG A 672 9.98 62.75 -62.38
CA ARG A 672 9.22 61.97 -61.40
C ARG A 672 9.94 60.66 -61.08
N ASP A 673 10.16 60.39 -59.80
CA ASP A 673 10.80 59.17 -59.32
C ASP A 673 9.82 57.99 -59.16
N SER A 674 10.34 56.79 -58.92
CA SER A 674 9.57 55.54 -58.81
C SER A 674 8.64 55.46 -57.59
N VAL A 675 8.78 56.36 -56.61
CA VAL A 675 7.89 56.46 -55.44
C VAL A 675 6.91 57.62 -55.56
N GLY A 676 6.86 58.28 -56.73
CA GLY A 676 5.88 59.30 -57.06
C GLY A 676 6.23 60.71 -56.61
N GLN A 677 7.45 60.98 -56.13
CA GLN A 677 7.92 62.35 -55.98
C GLN A 677 8.19 62.94 -57.36
N SER A 678 7.92 64.23 -57.52
CA SER A 678 8.23 64.94 -58.76
C SER A 678 8.68 66.37 -58.50
N ASP A 679 9.58 66.86 -59.35
CA ASP A 679 9.97 68.26 -59.42
C ASP A 679 9.88 68.75 -60.86
N SER A 680 9.59 70.04 -61.05
CA SER A 680 9.41 70.64 -62.37
C SER A 680 10.22 71.91 -62.50
N ALA A 681 10.84 72.09 -63.67
CA ALA A 681 11.67 73.25 -63.93
C ALA A 681 11.46 73.80 -65.35
N GLN A 682 11.62 75.11 -65.49
CA GLN A 682 11.54 75.80 -66.78
C GLN A 682 12.90 75.82 -67.49
N TYR A 683 12.87 75.60 -68.79
CA TYR A 683 14.01 75.69 -69.70
C TYR A 683 13.74 76.72 -70.77
N VAL A 684 14.79 77.47 -71.13
CA VAL A 684 14.74 78.49 -72.18
C VAL A 684 15.78 78.17 -73.24
N VAL A 685 15.37 78.04 -74.50
CA VAL A 685 16.30 77.90 -75.64
C VAL A 685 16.18 79.12 -76.54
N HIS A 686 17.32 79.77 -76.82
CA HIS A 686 17.38 80.87 -77.78
C HIS A 686 17.79 80.31 -79.15
N VAL A 687 16.96 80.51 -80.16
CA VAL A 687 17.17 80.02 -81.53
C VAL A 687 17.53 81.18 -82.45
N VAL A 688 18.66 81.11 -83.13
CA VAL A 688 19.15 82.17 -84.06
C VAL A 688 19.33 81.62 -85.48
N THR A 689 19.31 82.49 -86.48
CA THR A 689 19.41 82.09 -87.90
C THR A 689 20.85 81.99 -88.42
N SER A 690 21.85 82.48 -87.68
CA SER A 690 23.27 82.43 -88.07
C SER A 690 24.22 82.73 -86.90
N LEU A 691 25.46 82.26 -86.98
CA LEU A 691 26.55 82.63 -86.06
C LEU A 691 26.96 84.10 -86.28
N PRO A 692 27.28 84.88 -85.23
CA PRO A 692 27.62 86.29 -85.41
C PRO A 692 28.98 86.61 -86.08
N PHE A 693 29.86 85.66 -86.46
CA PHE A 693 31.16 86.00 -87.07
C PHE A 693 31.69 85.00 -88.12
N ARG A 694 32.32 85.51 -89.21
CA ARG A 694 33.08 84.75 -90.23
C ARG A 694 34.55 84.59 -89.80
N ILE A 695 35.04 83.36 -89.72
CA ILE A 695 36.47 83.03 -89.68
C ILE A 695 36.99 83.05 -91.13
N VAL A 696 37.96 83.91 -91.44
CA VAL A 696 38.78 83.83 -92.66
C VAL A 696 40.15 83.31 -92.24
N VAL A 697 40.49 82.08 -92.65
CA VAL A 697 41.84 81.52 -92.58
C VAL A 697 42.36 81.45 -94.02
N ILE A 698 43.43 82.19 -94.33
CA ILE A 698 44.22 82.00 -95.56
C ILE A 698 45.63 81.58 -95.13
N PHE A 699 46.02 80.36 -95.51
CA PHE A 699 47.38 79.86 -95.36
C PHE A 699 48.27 80.36 -96.50
N VAL A 700 49.46 80.86 -96.16
CA VAL A 700 50.55 81.16 -97.10
C VAL A 700 51.29 79.85 -97.42
N THR A 701 51.60 79.60 -98.70
CA THR A 701 52.55 78.55 -99.14
C THR A 701 53.68 79.20 -99.94
N SER A 702 54.91 78.70 -99.74
CA SER A 702 56.21 79.26 -100.18
C SER A 702 56.71 78.75 -101.53
N SER A 703 57.54 79.53 -102.26
CA SER A 703 58.91 79.16 -102.74
C SER A 703 59.52 80.24 -103.65
N ASP A 704 60.42 81.04 -103.07
CA ASP A 704 61.82 81.37 -103.49
C ASP A 704 62.31 82.63 -102.76
#